data_AF-A0A1V9K8J7-F1
#
_entry.id   AF-A0A1V9K8J7-F1
#
_cell.length_a   1.000
_cell.length_b   1.000
_cell.length_c   1.000
_cell.angle_alpha   90.00
_cell.angle_beta   90.00
_cell.angle_gamma   90.00
#
_symmetry.space_group_name_H-M   'P 1'
#
loop_
_entity.id
_entity.type
_entity.pdbx_description
1 polymer ?
#
loop_
_entity_poly.entity_id
_entity_poly.type
_entity_poly.pdbx_seq_one_letter_code
_entity_poly.pdbx_strand_id
1 'polypeptide(L)'
;MAPNTHRKRATAAAVAAAGLLALGVGAPGATAATTPRIDLKVLVVDNGAGQVAAITAELKNSGIPYTTLDLTDTGRPKIDAAFLSDTVNGVPRARYQGVVLPNEAPFGPGSAEQTALETYEKTFAIPQVDAYTWAHPEVGLDYTDQNGGWSGVLDGLRTQVTAAGTAGPFRYLDGPLTFEDNDPAVDESYGYAAHPREGFTSYLNAPTGGTLLGQYAHDGRRELVVTFAYNQNQKQFKVLARGIVEWLTQGVHLGQSRNYFSVHVDDVFAPDARWDSQRNCTPGDIDCAGGNGEDSTTPIRMTADDAAYAAQWQAAHGFTLDMVFNAGAGEEWRSENGGTDALATRLLADRAKYRWVNHTYTHLFLGCVQDTTTVPWSCSKNADGTTKYMSRADISAEISQNNSWASSHGLSTDRTELVTGEHSGLRTLPQQPDDNPNLAGALSANGVKWTGSDNSREPAQRSVGSALTVPRYPMNVYYNAGRAAEMADEYNWIYTSKADGGSGLCENNATSTCLPAPLDTATGYADHIVPQEARTALGHAIGNDPRPHYVHQSNLAEDRILYPVLDKVLADYRAIYADNAPLQNPRQSAIGTELQRRTAWQAALAGGKVTAYRVGSTVTVTAPSGTQIPVTVPEGTKKQLLLGTAVFGTAYAGQRNDWTTPELLQSALKLNLPG
;
A
#
# COMPACT_ATOMS: atom_id res chain seq x y z
N MET A 1 26.29 -69.91 -12.29
CA MET A 1 25.51 -70.04 -13.54
C MET A 1 25.89 -68.87 -14.43
N ALA A 2 26.72 -69.13 -15.44
CA ALA A 2 26.88 -68.27 -16.60
C ALA A 2 26.02 -68.85 -17.74
N PRO A 3 25.75 -68.08 -18.81
CA PRO A 3 26.67 -68.17 -19.94
C PRO A 3 27.05 -66.77 -20.47
N ASN A 4 28.34 -66.47 -20.67
CA ASN A 4 29.11 -66.75 -21.91
C ASN A 4 28.37 -66.24 -23.15
N THR A 5 28.92 -65.28 -23.89
CA THR A 5 29.89 -65.48 -24.98
C THR A 5 30.39 -64.10 -25.46
N HIS A 6 31.50 -63.84 -26.17
CA HIS A 6 32.73 -64.51 -26.60
C HIS A 6 33.75 -63.38 -26.85
N ARG A 7 34.97 -63.46 -26.29
CA ARG A 7 36.27 -63.65 -26.99
C ARG A 7 36.53 -62.71 -28.19
N LYS A 8 37.51 -61.79 -28.08
CA LYS A 8 38.95 -61.93 -28.49
C LYS A 8 39.09 -61.91 -30.04
N ARG A 9 39.99 -61.19 -30.71
CA ARG A 9 41.39 -60.84 -30.42
C ARG A 9 41.98 -60.07 -31.63
N ALA A 10 43.01 -59.25 -31.37
CA ALA A 10 44.22 -59.04 -32.19
C ALA A 10 44.05 -58.34 -33.56
N THR A 11 44.99 -57.54 -34.10
CA THR A 11 46.46 -57.48 -34.00
C THR A 11 46.88 -56.11 -34.59
N ALA A 12 47.69 -55.31 -33.89
CA ALA A 12 49.09 -54.99 -34.23
C ALA A 12 49.37 -54.40 -35.63
N ALA A 13 49.90 -53.17 -35.69
CA ALA A 13 51.25 -52.87 -36.19
C ALA A 13 51.53 -51.35 -36.20
N ALA A 14 52.72 -50.99 -35.74
CA ALA A 14 53.32 -49.66 -35.73
C ALA A 14 53.82 -49.23 -37.12
N VAL A 15 53.96 -47.92 -37.37
CA VAL A 15 55.14 -47.25 -37.97
C VAL A 15 55.05 -45.73 -37.72
N ALA A 16 56.19 -45.13 -37.38
CA ALA A 16 56.43 -43.73 -37.09
C ALA A 16 56.35 -42.80 -38.33
N ALA A 17 55.97 -41.53 -38.12
CA ALA A 17 56.29 -40.45 -39.06
C ALA A 17 56.40 -39.09 -38.34
N ALA A 18 57.63 -38.58 -38.37
CA ALA A 18 58.05 -37.18 -38.53
C ALA A 18 57.27 -36.05 -37.84
N GLY A 19 57.99 -35.31 -36.99
CA GLY A 19 57.60 -33.98 -36.54
C GLY A 19 57.52 -32.99 -37.70
N LEU A 20 56.44 -32.22 -37.72
CA LEU A 20 56.38 -30.89 -38.30
C LEU A 20 56.13 -29.89 -37.18
N LEU A 21 57.11 -29.01 -36.97
CA LEU A 21 56.91 -27.72 -36.34
C LEU A 21 55.92 -26.91 -37.21
N ALA A 22 54.66 -26.90 -36.82
CA ALA A 22 53.72 -25.88 -37.26
C ALA A 22 53.69 -24.78 -36.19
N LEU A 23 54.15 -23.60 -36.57
CA LEU A 23 53.93 -22.34 -35.85
C LEU A 23 52.43 -22.15 -35.69
N GLY A 24 51.89 -22.56 -34.54
CA GLY A 24 50.53 -22.25 -34.15
C GLY A 24 50.40 -20.75 -33.95
N VAL A 25 49.71 -20.10 -34.88
CA VAL A 25 49.11 -18.78 -34.63
C VAL A 25 48.30 -18.92 -33.36
N GLY A 26 48.73 -18.26 -32.28
CA GLY A 26 48.01 -18.28 -31.01
C GLY A 26 46.56 -17.87 -31.29
N ALA A 27 45.62 -18.80 -31.07
CA ALA A 27 44.22 -18.43 -30.98
C ALA A 27 44.15 -17.30 -29.94
N PRO A 28 43.53 -16.15 -30.26
CA PRO A 28 43.32 -15.12 -29.25
C PRO A 28 42.61 -15.81 -28.09
N GLY A 29 43.24 -15.82 -26.92
CA GLY A 29 42.69 -16.45 -25.74
C GLY A 29 41.27 -15.93 -25.55
N ALA A 30 40.30 -16.83 -25.46
CA ALA A 30 38.94 -16.47 -25.09
C ALA A 30 39.01 -15.79 -23.73
N THR A 31 38.97 -14.46 -23.72
CA THR A 31 38.79 -13.68 -22.51
C THR A 31 37.37 -13.99 -22.04
N ALA A 32 37.24 -14.52 -20.81
CA ALA A 32 35.93 -14.67 -20.20
C ALA A 32 35.21 -13.32 -20.29
N ALA A 33 33.99 -13.31 -20.83
CA ALA A 33 33.19 -12.10 -20.93
C ALA A 33 33.09 -11.47 -19.53
N THR A 34 33.52 -10.21 -19.39
CA THR A 34 33.46 -9.50 -18.12
C THR A 34 32.00 -9.40 -17.69
N THR A 35 31.69 -9.86 -16.48
CA THR A 35 30.32 -9.76 -15.96
C THR A 35 29.91 -8.29 -15.87
N PRO A 36 28.86 -7.86 -16.58
CA PRO A 36 28.47 -6.47 -16.61
C PRO A 36 27.94 -6.01 -15.25
N ARG A 37 28.04 -4.70 -15.02
CA ARG A 37 27.33 -4.01 -13.95
C ARG A 37 25.93 -3.64 -14.43
N ILE A 38 24.91 -4.00 -13.68
CA ILE A 38 23.52 -3.58 -13.94
C ILE A 38 23.11 -2.60 -12.84
N ASP A 39 22.84 -1.35 -13.19
CA ASP A 39 22.33 -0.35 -12.24
C ASP A 39 20.87 -0.67 -11.86
N LEU A 40 20.55 -0.66 -10.57
CA LEU A 40 19.21 -1.01 -10.06
C LEU A 40 18.23 0.17 -10.20
N LYS A 41 17.97 0.55 -11.44
CA LYS A 41 17.11 1.68 -11.83
C LYS A 41 16.26 1.28 -13.05
N VAL A 42 15.00 1.71 -13.11
CA VAL A 42 14.11 1.43 -14.24
C VAL A 42 14.09 2.60 -15.24
N LEU A 43 14.06 2.32 -16.53
CA LEU A 43 13.73 3.31 -17.56
C LEU A 43 12.22 3.27 -17.81
N VAL A 44 11.54 4.40 -17.74
CA VAL A 44 10.13 4.54 -18.10
C VAL A 44 10.04 5.46 -19.31
N VAL A 45 9.49 4.97 -20.41
CA VAL A 45 9.15 5.78 -21.58
C VAL A 45 7.67 6.12 -21.50
N ASP A 46 7.36 7.40 -21.35
CA ASP A 46 6.02 7.89 -21.05
C ASP A 46 5.44 8.63 -22.26
N ASN A 47 4.23 8.25 -22.68
CA ASN A 47 3.47 8.92 -23.72
C ASN A 47 2.22 9.64 -23.19
N GLY A 48 2.06 9.74 -21.86
CA GLY A 48 0.88 10.28 -21.18
C GLY A 48 -0.25 9.26 -20.99
N ALA A 49 -0.06 7.99 -21.35
CA ALA A 49 -1.07 6.95 -21.14
C ALA A 49 -1.19 6.54 -19.66
N GLY A 50 -2.42 6.26 -19.22
CA GLY A 50 -2.71 5.89 -17.83
C GLY A 50 -2.01 4.61 -17.35
N GLN A 51 -1.73 3.69 -18.26
CA GLN A 51 -1.09 2.39 -17.98
C GLN A 51 0.39 2.56 -17.61
N VAL A 52 1.12 3.42 -18.33
CA VAL A 52 2.51 3.78 -17.98
C VAL A 52 2.54 4.55 -16.67
N ALA A 53 1.61 5.50 -16.49
CA ALA A 53 1.47 6.24 -15.24
C ALA A 53 1.19 5.31 -14.05
N ALA A 54 0.40 4.26 -14.23
CA ALA A 54 0.09 3.28 -13.19
C ALA A 54 1.32 2.48 -12.75
N ILE A 55 2.11 1.95 -13.68
CA ILE A 55 3.39 1.28 -13.35
C ILE A 55 4.34 2.27 -12.68
N THR A 56 4.43 3.51 -13.16
CA THR A 56 5.26 4.56 -12.57
C THR A 56 4.83 4.88 -11.14
N ALA A 57 3.53 4.94 -10.87
CA ALA A 57 2.98 5.13 -9.54
C ALA A 57 3.39 3.99 -8.60
N GLU A 58 3.36 2.73 -9.06
CA GLU A 58 3.84 1.58 -8.28
C GLU A 58 5.36 1.69 -8.00
N LEU A 59 6.18 1.99 -9.01
CA LEU A 59 7.63 2.17 -8.82
C LEU A 59 7.92 3.24 -7.76
N LYS A 60 7.23 4.38 -7.83
CA LYS A 60 7.34 5.47 -6.85
C LYS A 60 6.89 5.03 -5.46
N ASN A 61 5.72 4.40 -5.35
CA ASN A 61 5.11 4.00 -4.09
C ASN A 61 5.96 2.95 -3.36
N SER A 62 6.52 2.00 -4.11
CA SER A 62 7.42 0.96 -3.59
C SER A 62 8.85 1.46 -3.37
N GLY A 63 9.21 2.65 -3.85
CA GLY A 63 10.53 3.26 -3.65
C GLY A 63 11.62 2.77 -4.62
N ILE A 64 11.22 2.27 -5.79
CA ILE A 64 12.14 1.84 -6.84
C ILE A 64 12.65 3.07 -7.60
N PRO A 65 13.97 3.25 -7.77
CA PRO A 65 14.52 4.32 -8.59
C PRO A 65 14.12 4.13 -10.05
N TYR A 66 13.66 5.21 -10.69
CA TYR A 66 13.37 5.21 -12.13
C TYR A 66 13.82 6.51 -12.80
N THR A 67 13.89 6.49 -14.12
CA THR A 67 14.09 7.67 -14.98
C THR A 67 12.97 7.70 -15.99
N THR A 68 12.22 8.79 -16.03
CA THR A 68 11.17 9.01 -17.02
C THR A 68 11.74 9.74 -18.24
N LEU A 69 11.44 9.23 -19.42
CA LEU A 69 11.61 9.89 -20.70
C LEU A 69 10.23 10.18 -21.26
N ASP A 70 9.82 11.44 -21.20
CA ASP A 70 8.53 11.91 -21.70
C ASP A 70 8.61 12.11 -23.22
N LEU A 71 7.82 11.34 -23.97
CA LEU A 71 7.76 11.39 -25.42
C LEU A 71 7.11 12.67 -25.95
N THR A 72 6.37 13.40 -25.11
CA THR A 72 5.77 14.69 -25.45
C THR A 72 6.76 15.85 -25.31
N ASP A 73 7.88 15.65 -24.60
CA ASP A 73 8.95 16.63 -24.48
C ASP A 73 9.82 16.65 -25.75
N THR A 74 9.71 17.75 -26.52
CA THR A 74 10.50 17.96 -27.74
C THR A 74 12.01 18.12 -27.48
N GLY A 75 12.40 18.42 -26.25
CA GLY A 75 13.78 18.52 -25.79
C GLY A 75 14.35 17.24 -25.18
N ARG A 76 13.57 16.15 -25.14
CA ARG A 76 13.99 14.89 -24.52
C ARG A 76 15.29 14.35 -25.14
N PRO A 77 16.15 13.67 -24.34
CA PRO A 77 17.27 12.94 -24.91
C PRO A 77 16.78 11.82 -25.85
N LYS A 78 17.59 11.49 -26.86
CA LYS A 78 17.37 10.31 -27.70
C LYS A 78 17.84 9.07 -26.97
N ILE A 79 17.11 7.97 -27.13
CA ILE A 79 17.54 6.67 -26.66
C ILE A 79 18.54 6.09 -27.68
N ASP A 80 19.82 6.14 -27.33
CA ASP A 80 20.91 5.52 -28.08
C ASP A 80 21.78 4.63 -27.17
N ALA A 81 22.82 4.01 -27.72
CA ALA A 81 23.70 3.13 -26.97
C ALA A 81 24.38 3.83 -25.77
N ALA A 82 24.73 5.12 -25.90
CA ALA A 82 25.39 5.89 -24.85
C ALA A 82 24.41 6.32 -23.74
N PHE A 83 23.16 6.57 -24.10
CA PHE A 83 22.07 6.80 -23.17
C PHE A 83 21.76 5.57 -22.30
N LEU A 84 21.85 4.37 -22.87
CA LEU A 84 21.48 3.11 -22.22
C LEU A 84 22.64 2.45 -21.47
N SER A 85 23.87 2.59 -21.96
CA SER A 85 25.03 1.87 -21.45
C SER A 85 26.32 2.66 -21.55
N ASP A 86 27.32 2.28 -20.75
CA ASP A 86 28.69 2.77 -20.87
C ASP A 86 29.68 1.76 -20.26
N THR A 87 30.88 2.22 -19.90
CA THR A 87 31.87 1.44 -19.15
C THR A 87 32.28 2.20 -17.90
N VAL A 88 32.31 1.53 -16.75
CA VAL A 88 32.78 2.09 -15.48
C VAL A 88 33.88 1.19 -14.92
N ASN A 89 35.04 1.76 -14.63
CA ASN A 89 36.22 1.03 -14.14
C ASN A 89 36.58 -0.21 -15.00
N GLY A 90 36.44 -0.09 -16.33
CA GLY A 90 36.71 -1.19 -17.28
C GLY A 90 35.63 -2.28 -17.35
N VAL A 91 34.51 -2.13 -16.63
CA VAL A 91 33.37 -3.05 -16.66
C VAL A 91 32.22 -2.45 -17.47
N PRO A 92 31.65 -3.16 -18.47
CA PRO A 92 30.45 -2.72 -19.17
C PRO A 92 29.30 -2.49 -18.18
N ARG A 93 28.55 -1.41 -18.34
CA ARG A 93 27.43 -1.07 -17.48
C ARG A 93 26.14 -0.88 -18.27
N ALA A 94 25.11 -1.58 -17.83
CA ALA A 94 23.72 -1.28 -18.17
C ALA A 94 23.20 -0.24 -17.16
N ARG A 95 22.71 0.92 -17.63
CA ARG A 95 22.23 2.01 -16.74
C ARG A 95 20.84 1.74 -16.16
N TYR A 96 20.15 0.73 -16.68
CA TYR A 96 18.78 0.36 -16.30
C TYR A 96 18.63 -1.16 -16.19
N GLN A 97 17.96 -1.64 -15.15
CA GLN A 97 17.70 -3.07 -14.95
C GLN A 97 16.42 -3.58 -15.61
N GLY A 98 15.58 -2.67 -16.11
CA GLY A 98 14.31 -2.94 -16.75
C GLY A 98 13.81 -1.71 -17.50
N VAL A 99 12.99 -1.93 -18.52
CA VAL A 99 12.36 -0.89 -19.35
C VAL A 99 10.84 -1.02 -19.28
N VAL A 100 10.14 0.09 -19.12
CA VAL A 100 8.68 0.19 -19.27
C VAL A 100 8.41 1.04 -20.50
N LEU A 101 7.72 0.48 -21.48
CA LEU A 101 7.30 1.17 -22.69
C LEU A 101 5.76 1.26 -22.74
N PRO A 102 5.19 2.25 -23.46
CA PRO A 102 3.74 2.31 -23.67
C PRO A 102 3.19 1.07 -24.40
N ASN A 103 3.96 0.53 -25.34
CA ASN A 103 3.69 -0.67 -26.14
C ASN A 103 5.04 -1.25 -26.62
N GLU A 104 5.01 -2.28 -27.46
CA GLU A 104 6.19 -3.01 -27.93
C GLU A 104 7.18 -2.18 -28.78
N ALA A 105 6.71 -1.13 -29.47
CA ALA A 105 7.52 -0.35 -30.40
C ALA A 105 7.10 1.14 -30.49
N PRO A 106 7.19 1.92 -29.39
CA PRO A 106 6.64 3.28 -29.32
C PRO A 106 7.38 4.29 -30.20
N PHE A 107 8.61 3.97 -30.62
CA PHE A 107 9.41 4.80 -31.54
C PHE A 107 9.20 4.44 -33.01
N GLY A 108 8.38 3.43 -33.29
CA GLY A 108 8.21 2.83 -34.62
C GLY A 108 9.19 1.68 -34.87
N PRO A 109 8.73 0.57 -35.49
CA PRO A 109 9.58 -0.56 -35.84
C PRO A 109 10.78 -0.14 -36.72
N GLY A 110 11.96 -0.66 -36.39
CA GLY A 110 13.20 -0.38 -37.13
C GLY A 110 13.75 1.05 -36.98
N SER A 111 13.15 1.89 -36.13
CA SER A 111 13.73 3.20 -35.80
C SER A 111 15.07 3.03 -35.06
N ALA A 112 15.90 4.08 -35.08
CA ALA A 112 17.21 4.05 -34.41
C ALA A 112 17.06 3.89 -32.88
N GLU A 113 16.06 4.52 -32.27
CA GLU A 113 15.80 4.41 -30.82
C GLU A 113 15.31 3.01 -30.46
N GLN A 114 14.39 2.44 -31.24
CA GLN A 114 13.92 1.06 -31.04
C GLN A 114 15.06 0.05 -31.20
N THR A 115 15.87 0.19 -32.25
CA THR A 115 17.03 -0.69 -32.48
C THR A 115 18.05 -0.62 -31.34
N ALA A 116 18.26 0.58 -30.76
CA ALA A 116 19.16 0.75 -29.63
C ALA A 116 18.63 0.05 -28.36
N LEU A 117 17.34 0.14 -28.08
CA LEU A 117 16.69 -0.59 -26.98
C LEU A 117 16.79 -2.10 -27.16
N GLU A 118 16.39 -2.61 -28.31
CA GLU A 118 16.46 -4.05 -28.59
C GLU A 118 17.90 -4.60 -28.50
N THR A 119 18.88 -3.82 -28.96
CA THR A 119 20.30 -4.18 -28.83
C THR A 119 20.74 -4.21 -27.37
N TYR A 120 20.33 -3.22 -26.59
CA TYR A 120 20.61 -3.11 -25.16
C TYR A 120 20.02 -4.29 -24.38
N GLU A 121 18.76 -4.62 -24.64
CA GLU A 121 18.04 -5.75 -24.03
C GLU A 121 18.73 -7.08 -24.31
N LYS A 122 19.10 -7.34 -25.57
CA LYS A 122 19.85 -8.55 -25.95
C LYS A 122 21.23 -8.60 -25.30
N THR A 123 21.93 -7.46 -25.24
CA THR A 123 23.31 -7.39 -24.75
C THR A 123 23.39 -7.63 -23.24
N PHE A 124 22.46 -7.07 -22.48
CA PHE A 124 22.50 -7.08 -21.02
C PHE A 124 21.39 -7.96 -20.37
N ALA A 125 20.58 -8.64 -21.19
CA ALA A 125 19.42 -9.42 -20.76
C ALA A 125 18.43 -8.58 -19.93
N ILE A 126 18.14 -7.36 -20.40
CA ILE A 126 17.20 -6.45 -19.73
C ILE A 126 15.77 -6.74 -20.20
N PRO A 127 14.82 -6.97 -19.27
CA PRO A 127 13.41 -7.18 -19.62
C PRO A 127 12.68 -5.86 -19.91
N GLN A 128 11.65 -5.96 -20.76
CA GLN A 128 10.76 -4.87 -21.12
C GLN A 128 9.31 -5.18 -20.70
N VAL A 129 8.59 -4.21 -20.15
CA VAL A 129 7.14 -4.28 -19.98
C VAL A 129 6.48 -3.43 -21.04
N ASP A 130 5.58 -4.04 -21.80
CA ASP A 130 4.68 -3.36 -22.73
C ASP A 130 3.42 -3.01 -21.95
N ALA A 131 3.36 -1.78 -21.46
CA ALA A 131 2.38 -1.36 -20.48
C ALA A 131 0.95 -1.60 -20.96
N TYR A 132 0.68 -1.42 -22.25
CA TYR A 132 -0.60 -1.77 -22.86
C TYR A 132 -0.50 -1.91 -24.38
N THR A 133 -0.92 -3.05 -24.91
CA THR A 133 -1.02 -3.29 -26.35
C THR A 133 -2.22 -4.16 -26.68
N TRP A 134 -2.55 -4.27 -27.97
CA TRP A 134 -3.59 -5.16 -28.46
C TRP A 134 -2.95 -6.50 -28.88
N ALA A 135 -3.73 -7.58 -28.96
CA ALA A 135 -3.17 -8.90 -29.26
C ALA A 135 -2.83 -9.08 -30.75
N HIS A 136 -1.57 -9.42 -31.04
CA HIS A 136 -1.07 -9.59 -32.41
C HIS A 136 0.25 -10.40 -32.49
N PRO A 137 0.63 -10.90 -33.68
CA PRO A 137 1.79 -11.78 -33.87
C PRO A 137 3.10 -11.28 -33.29
N GLU A 138 3.36 -9.98 -33.43
CA GLU A 138 4.61 -9.32 -33.06
C GLU A 138 4.83 -9.31 -31.54
N VAL A 139 3.77 -9.44 -30.74
CA VAL A 139 3.83 -9.60 -29.27
C VAL A 139 3.60 -11.05 -28.83
N GLY A 140 3.75 -12.00 -29.75
CA GLY A 140 3.64 -13.43 -29.46
C GLY A 140 2.22 -13.92 -29.25
N LEU A 141 1.21 -13.21 -29.75
CA LEU A 141 -0.20 -13.57 -29.65
C LEU A 141 -0.85 -13.70 -31.03
N ASP A 142 -1.92 -14.47 -31.14
CA ASP A 142 -2.80 -14.36 -32.30
C ASP A 142 -3.63 -13.08 -32.27
N TYR A 143 -4.24 -12.72 -33.40
CA TYR A 143 -5.30 -11.72 -33.41
C TYR A 143 -6.53 -12.24 -32.63
N THR A 144 -7.33 -11.34 -32.07
CA THR A 144 -8.51 -11.71 -31.27
C THR A 144 -9.65 -12.34 -32.08
N ASP A 145 -9.60 -12.31 -33.41
CA ASP A 145 -10.56 -12.99 -34.29
C ASP A 145 -10.11 -14.42 -34.68
N GLN A 146 -8.98 -14.89 -34.13
CA GLN A 146 -8.38 -16.18 -34.42
C GLN A 146 -8.36 -17.10 -33.18
N ASN A 147 -8.43 -18.41 -33.40
CA ASN A 147 -8.19 -19.45 -32.40
C ASN A 147 -8.95 -19.27 -31.06
N GLY A 148 -10.16 -18.71 -31.13
CA GLY A 148 -11.00 -18.48 -29.95
C GLY A 148 -10.56 -17.29 -29.08
N GLY A 149 -9.80 -16.35 -29.65
CA GLY A 149 -9.57 -15.03 -29.05
C GLY A 149 -10.86 -14.21 -28.94
N TRP A 150 -10.78 -13.13 -28.19
CA TRP A 150 -11.89 -12.20 -27.97
C TRP A 150 -11.39 -10.84 -27.46
N SER A 151 -12.13 -9.77 -27.76
CA SER A 151 -11.91 -8.45 -27.16
C SER A 151 -13.23 -7.83 -26.69
N GLY A 152 -13.19 -7.13 -25.55
CA GLY A 152 -14.36 -6.50 -24.96
C GLY A 152 -14.13 -5.99 -23.55
N VAL A 153 -15.23 -5.53 -22.94
CA VAL A 153 -15.27 -5.03 -21.57
C VAL A 153 -15.01 -6.18 -20.59
N LEU A 154 -14.12 -5.95 -19.62
CA LEU A 154 -13.68 -6.94 -18.65
C LEU A 154 -14.39 -6.81 -17.30
N ASP A 155 -15.28 -5.85 -17.14
CA ASP A 155 -15.88 -5.51 -15.85
C ASP A 155 -16.61 -6.71 -15.26
N GLY A 156 -16.29 -7.02 -14.00
CA GLY A 156 -16.81 -8.19 -13.28
C GLY A 156 -16.26 -9.54 -13.76
N LEU A 157 -15.44 -9.59 -14.81
CA LEU A 157 -14.89 -10.85 -15.31
C LEU A 157 -13.87 -11.43 -14.34
N ARG A 158 -14.07 -12.72 -14.06
CA ARG A 158 -13.20 -13.54 -13.21
C ARG A 158 -12.11 -14.19 -14.06
N THR A 159 -10.90 -13.62 -14.02
CA THR A 159 -9.71 -14.15 -14.68
C THR A 159 -8.98 -15.17 -13.82
N GLN A 160 -8.10 -15.96 -14.44
CA GLN A 160 -7.35 -17.02 -13.78
C GLN A 160 -5.84 -16.77 -13.87
N VAL A 161 -5.16 -16.69 -12.72
CA VAL A 161 -3.70 -16.75 -12.67
C VAL A 161 -3.27 -18.16 -13.05
N THR A 162 -2.39 -18.29 -14.03
CA THR A 162 -1.95 -19.61 -14.52
C THR A 162 -0.96 -20.26 -13.55
N ALA A 163 -0.70 -21.56 -13.71
CA ALA A 163 0.36 -22.25 -12.97
C ALA A 163 1.75 -21.63 -13.20
N ALA A 164 2.00 -21.08 -14.40
CA ALA A 164 3.24 -20.36 -14.68
C ALA A 164 3.29 -19.00 -13.95
N GLY A 165 2.14 -18.32 -13.83
CA GLY A 165 2.00 -17.10 -13.05
C GLY A 165 2.30 -17.33 -11.56
N THR A 166 1.67 -18.34 -10.95
CA THR A 166 1.85 -18.67 -9.52
C THR A 166 3.20 -19.33 -9.21
N ALA A 167 3.85 -20.01 -10.16
CA ALA A 167 5.23 -20.45 -9.99
C ALA A 167 6.25 -19.30 -10.17
N GLY A 168 5.86 -18.26 -10.91
CA GLY A 168 6.71 -17.15 -11.31
C GLY A 168 6.41 -15.85 -10.55
N PRO A 169 6.22 -14.72 -11.25
CA PRO A 169 6.14 -13.40 -10.63
C PRO A 169 4.88 -13.19 -9.76
N PHE A 170 3.82 -13.98 -9.95
CA PHE A 170 2.55 -13.86 -9.23
C PHE A 170 2.36 -14.91 -8.14
N ARG A 171 3.47 -15.46 -7.61
CA ARG A 171 3.49 -16.49 -6.55
C ARG A 171 2.80 -16.12 -5.23
N TYR A 172 2.36 -14.89 -5.11
CA TYR A 172 1.66 -14.36 -3.94
C TYR A 172 0.14 -14.34 -4.12
N LEU A 173 -0.37 -14.84 -5.25
CA LEU A 173 -1.79 -14.96 -5.55
C LEU A 173 -2.22 -16.43 -5.49
N ASP A 174 -3.32 -16.69 -4.80
CA ASP A 174 -3.99 -18.00 -4.73
C ASP A 174 -5.30 -18.03 -5.54
N GLY A 175 -5.95 -16.87 -5.62
CA GLY A 175 -7.29 -16.76 -6.17
C GLY A 175 -7.35 -16.38 -7.64
N PRO A 176 -8.55 -16.52 -8.23
CA PRO A 176 -8.88 -15.79 -9.44
C PRO A 176 -8.76 -14.28 -9.20
N LEU A 177 -8.47 -13.52 -10.25
CA LEU A 177 -8.54 -12.07 -10.20
C LEU A 177 -9.83 -11.60 -10.87
N THR A 178 -10.71 -10.96 -10.10
CA THR A 178 -11.93 -10.35 -10.65
C THR A 178 -11.63 -8.91 -11.00
N PHE A 179 -11.89 -8.53 -12.24
CA PHE A 179 -11.85 -7.15 -12.69
C PHE A 179 -13.00 -6.40 -12.01
N GLU A 180 -12.71 -5.17 -11.57
CA GLU A 180 -13.72 -4.36 -10.93
C GLU A 180 -14.86 -4.01 -11.90
N ASP A 181 -16.05 -3.87 -11.35
CA ASP A 181 -17.28 -3.39 -11.98
C ASP A 181 -17.84 -2.42 -10.96
N ASN A 182 -17.42 -1.16 -11.06
CA ASN A 182 -17.65 -0.18 -10.00
C ASN A 182 -18.95 0.58 -10.22
N ASP A 183 -19.27 0.87 -11.47
CA ASP A 183 -20.48 1.48 -11.96
C ASP A 183 -20.90 0.76 -13.27
N PRO A 184 -22.06 0.07 -13.30
CA PRO A 184 -22.50 -0.66 -14.49
C PRO A 184 -22.80 0.25 -15.71
N ALA A 185 -22.78 1.58 -15.55
CA ALA A 185 -22.91 2.54 -16.63
C ALA A 185 -21.57 2.96 -17.27
N VAL A 186 -20.43 2.53 -16.73
CA VAL A 186 -19.09 2.94 -17.15
C VAL A 186 -18.27 1.71 -17.50
N ASP A 187 -17.84 1.59 -18.76
CA ASP A 187 -16.86 0.57 -19.14
C ASP A 187 -15.50 0.91 -18.48
N GLU A 188 -15.08 0.16 -17.46
CA GLU A 188 -13.89 0.49 -16.66
C GLU A 188 -12.60 -0.14 -17.19
N SER A 189 -12.68 -1.32 -17.80
CA SER A 189 -11.53 -1.98 -18.40
C SER A 189 -11.89 -2.71 -19.68
N TYR A 190 -11.11 -2.51 -20.73
CA TYR A 190 -11.24 -3.23 -22.00
C TYR A 190 -10.03 -4.14 -22.22
N GLY A 191 -10.23 -5.34 -22.76
CA GLY A 191 -9.16 -6.32 -22.97
C GLY A 191 -9.16 -6.99 -24.34
N TYR A 192 -8.01 -7.57 -24.69
CA TYR A 192 -7.75 -8.37 -25.88
C TYR A 192 -7.17 -9.73 -25.47
N ALA A 193 -8.03 -10.69 -25.17
CA ALA A 193 -7.63 -12.04 -24.83
C ALA A 193 -7.37 -12.85 -26.12
N ALA A 194 -6.18 -13.41 -26.28
CA ALA A 194 -5.82 -14.15 -27.49
C ALA A 194 -5.03 -15.42 -27.23
N HIS A 195 -4.97 -16.30 -28.23
CA HIS A 195 -4.20 -17.53 -28.13
C HIS A 195 -2.68 -17.21 -28.14
N PRO A 196 -1.89 -17.79 -27.23
CA PRO A 196 -0.45 -17.59 -27.20
C PRO A 196 0.26 -18.31 -28.35
N ARG A 197 1.28 -17.67 -28.94
CA ARG A 197 2.17 -18.27 -29.95
C ARG A 197 3.40 -18.91 -29.30
N GLU A 198 4.24 -19.54 -30.13
CA GLU A 198 5.54 -20.06 -29.70
C GLU A 198 6.36 -18.96 -29.01
N GLY A 199 7.00 -19.28 -27.89
CA GLY A 199 7.75 -18.32 -27.08
C GLY A 199 6.91 -17.56 -26.05
N PHE A 200 5.58 -17.65 -26.08
CA PHE A 200 4.70 -16.98 -25.12
C PHE A 200 4.35 -17.87 -23.92
N THR A 201 4.48 -17.33 -22.71
CA THR A 201 4.10 -17.94 -21.44
C THR A 201 3.02 -17.10 -20.77
N SER A 202 1.78 -17.60 -20.77
CA SER A 202 0.64 -16.93 -20.14
C SER A 202 0.74 -16.92 -18.62
N TYR A 203 0.45 -15.77 -18.01
CA TYR A 203 0.38 -15.58 -16.56
C TYR A 203 -1.03 -15.27 -16.05
N LEU A 204 -1.86 -14.64 -16.88
CA LEU A 204 -3.27 -14.37 -16.60
C LEU A 204 -4.12 -14.72 -17.82
N ASN A 205 -5.10 -15.60 -17.64
CA ASN A 205 -6.03 -16.00 -18.69
C ASN A 205 -7.40 -15.37 -18.49
N ALA A 206 -8.05 -15.01 -19.59
CA ALA A 206 -9.46 -14.65 -19.60
C ALA A 206 -10.33 -15.90 -19.34
N PRO A 207 -11.53 -15.74 -18.75
CA PRO A 207 -12.44 -16.86 -18.51
C PRO A 207 -12.91 -17.54 -19.81
N THR A 208 -12.96 -16.81 -20.91
CA THR A 208 -13.38 -17.27 -22.24
C THR A 208 -12.30 -18.07 -22.97
N GLY A 209 -11.08 -18.17 -22.42
CA GLY A 209 -9.89 -18.66 -23.12
C GLY A 209 -9.03 -17.51 -23.65
N GLY A 210 -7.75 -17.79 -23.90
CA GLY A 210 -6.77 -16.79 -24.28
C GLY A 210 -6.12 -16.07 -23.08
N THR A 211 -5.02 -15.37 -23.36
CA THR A 211 -4.16 -14.71 -22.37
C THR A 211 -4.34 -13.20 -22.39
N LEU A 212 -4.34 -12.59 -21.21
CA LEU A 212 -4.43 -11.14 -20.98
C LEU A 212 -3.10 -10.54 -20.50
N LEU A 213 -2.24 -11.39 -19.92
CA LEU A 213 -0.93 -11.02 -19.40
C LEU A 213 0.00 -12.21 -19.55
N GLY A 214 1.21 -11.98 -20.05
CA GLY A 214 2.21 -13.04 -20.11
C GLY A 214 3.55 -12.56 -20.63
N GLN A 215 4.54 -13.45 -20.59
CA GLN A 215 5.86 -13.18 -21.10
C GLN A 215 5.99 -13.69 -22.54
N TYR A 216 6.47 -12.86 -23.45
CA TYR A 216 6.96 -13.27 -24.76
C TYR A 216 8.48 -13.30 -24.77
N ALA A 217 9.07 -14.46 -25.09
CA ALA A 217 10.51 -14.63 -25.22
C ALA A 217 10.86 -14.94 -26.68
N HIS A 218 11.59 -14.03 -27.33
CA HIS A 218 11.98 -14.15 -28.72
C HIS A 218 13.27 -13.35 -28.99
N ASP A 219 14.05 -13.75 -29.99
CA ASP A 219 15.24 -13.02 -30.45
C ASP A 219 16.25 -12.60 -29.35
N GLY A 220 16.33 -13.36 -28.26
CA GLY A 220 17.17 -13.05 -27.10
C GLY A 220 16.63 -11.98 -26.15
N ARG A 221 15.39 -11.51 -26.36
CA ARG A 221 14.65 -10.55 -25.54
C ARG A 221 13.52 -11.24 -24.77
N ARG A 222 13.00 -10.53 -23.77
CA ARG A 222 11.84 -10.92 -22.98
C ARG A 222 10.98 -9.70 -22.72
N GLU A 223 9.71 -9.80 -23.14
CA GLU A 223 8.70 -8.75 -22.99
C GLU A 223 7.56 -9.27 -22.13
N LEU A 224 7.06 -8.45 -21.19
CA LEU A 224 5.81 -8.71 -20.47
C LEU A 224 4.72 -7.94 -21.18
N VAL A 225 3.84 -8.67 -21.83
CA VAL A 225 2.78 -8.13 -22.68
C VAL A 225 1.50 -8.02 -21.86
N VAL A 226 0.98 -6.81 -21.73
CA VAL A 226 -0.31 -6.54 -21.05
C VAL A 226 -1.35 -6.14 -22.10
N THR A 227 -2.42 -6.93 -22.22
CA THR A 227 -3.45 -6.71 -23.24
C THR A 227 -4.80 -6.26 -22.67
N PHE A 228 -4.79 -5.63 -21.51
CA PHE A 228 -5.98 -5.00 -20.92
C PHE A 228 -5.68 -3.60 -20.43
N ALA A 229 -6.67 -2.71 -20.51
CA ALA A 229 -6.56 -1.35 -20.03
C ALA A 229 -6.63 -1.30 -18.50
N TYR A 230 -5.82 -0.45 -17.89
CA TYR A 230 -5.84 -0.24 -16.45
C TYR A 230 -5.38 1.16 -16.02
N ASN A 231 -5.60 1.52 -14.75
CA ASN A 231 -4.98 2.67 -14.11
C ASN A 231 -4.57 2.35 -12.64
N GLN A 232 -3.86 3.28 -11.98
CA GLN A 232 -3.31 3.05 -10.63
C GLN A 232 -4.35 2.79 -9.52
N ASN A 233 -5.61 3.18 -9.73
CA ASN A 233 -6.64 3.09 -8.70
C ASN A 233 -7.32 1.72 -8.70
N GLN A 234 -7.30 1.02 -9.83
CA GLN A 234 -8.08 -0.18 -10.05
C GLN A 234 -7.54 -1.38 -9.29
N LYS A 235 -8.45 -2.19 -8.74
CA LYS A 235 -8.12 -3.35 -7.91
C LYS A 235 -7.22 -4.35 -8.65
N GLN A 236 -7.58 -4.71 -9.87
CA GLN A 236 -6.85 -5.68 -10.68
C GLN A 236 -5.39 -5.26 -10.91
N PHE A 237 -5.15 -3.96 -11.15
CA PHE A 237 -3.79 -3.45 -11.30
C PHE A 237 -3.03 -3.54 -9.99
N LYS A 238 -3.59 -3.04 -8.87
CA LYS A 238 -2.93 -3.11 -7.55
C LYS A 238 -2.54 -4.53 -7.16
N VAL A 239 -3.39 -5.52 -7.46
CA VAL A 239 -3.08 -6.95 -7.24
C VAL A 239 -1.91 -7.43 -8.10
N LEU A 240 -1.83 -7.02 -9.37
CA LEU A 240 -0.79 -7.47 -10.31
C LEU A 240 0.50 -6.65 -10.24
N ALA A 241 0.45 -5.43 -9.70
CA ALA A 241 1.52 -4.43 -9.76
C ALA A 241 2.84 -4.96 -9.20
N ARG A 242 2.80 -5.66 -8.06
CA ARG A 242 3.97 -6.34 -7.48
C ARG A 242 4.57 -7.32 -8.48
N GLY A 243 3.79 -8.24 -9.03
CA GLY A 243 4.30 -9.26 -9.95
C GLY A 243 4.90 -8.66 -11.23
N ILE A 244 4.32 -7.57 -11.75
CA ILE A 244 4.88 -6.82 -12.88
C ILE A 244 6.29 -6.28 -12.52
N VAL A 245 6.42 -5.66 -11.35
CA VAL A 245 7.71 -5.16 -10.84
C VAL A 245 8.71 -6.28 -10.58
N GLU A 246 8.30 -7.37 -9.94
CA GLU A 246 9.17 -8.51 -9.64
C GLU A 246 9.68 -9.17 -10.94
N TRP A 247 8.83 -9.25 -11.96
CA TRP A 247 9.22 -9.72 -13.29
C TRP A 247 10.22 -8.77 -13.95
N LEU A 248 9.90 -7.46 -13.96
CA LEU A 248 10.72 -6.40 -14.58
C LEU A 248 12.09 -6.27 -13.93
N THR A 249 12.18 -6.47 -12.62
CA THR A 249 13.41 -6.32 -11.85
C THR A 249 14.11 -7.65 -11.58
N GLN A 250 13.54 -8.75 -12.07
CA GLN A 250 14.03 -10.12 -11.85
C GLN A 250 14.21 -10.44 -10.36
N GLY A 251 13.34 -9.88 -9.51
CA GLY A 251 13.32 -10.04 -8.06
C GLY A 251 14.47 -9.36 -7.31
N VAL A 252 15.25 -8.48 -7.94
CA VAL A 252 16.34 -7.73 -7.30
C VAL A 252 16.14 -6.24 -7.53
N HIS A 253 15.69 -5.51 -6.50
CA HIS A 253 15.48 -4.07 -6.62
C HIS A 253 15.59 -3.35 -5.28
N LEU A 254 15.83 -2.04 -5.37
CA LEU A 254 15.57 -1.16 -4.23
C LEU A 254 14.06 -0.95 -4.11
N GLY A 255 13.55 -0.82 -2.90
CA GLY A 255 12.12 -0.69 -2.64
C GLY A 255 11.53 -1.91 -1.96
N GLN A 256 10.30 -1.75 -1.47
CA GLN A 256 9.53 -2.82 -0.86
C GLN A 256 8.03 -2.60 -1.08
N SER A 257 7.29 -3.71 -1.16
CA SER A 257 5.84 -3.71 -1.20
C SER A 257 5.27 -4.71 -0.19
N ARG A 258 4.29 -4.30 0.59
CA ARG A 258 3.53 -5.14 1.53
C ARG A 258 2.08 -4.66 1.55
N ASN A 259 1.16 -5.55 1.89
CA ASN A 259 -0.24 -5.19 2.10
C ASN A 259 -0.46 -4.89 3.58
N TYR A 260 -1.22 -3.85 3.92
CA TYR A 260 -1.41 -3.40 5.29
C TYR A 260 -2.89 -3.19 5.61
N PHE A 261 -3.31 -3.49 6.83
CA PHE A 261 -4.63 -3.12 7.32
C PHE A 261 -4.59 -3.02 8.83
N SER A 262 -4.85 -1.83 9.35
CA SER A 262 -4.93 -1.54 10.78
C SER A 262 -6.14 -0.65 11.02
N VAL A 263 -6.88 -0.91 12.09
CA VAL A 263 -8.13 -0.22 12.39
C VAL A 263 -8.06 0.30 13.81
N HIS A 264 -8.12 1.62 13.94
CA HIS A 264 -8.20 2.34 15.19
C HIS A 264 -9.67 2.53 15.57
N VAL A 265 -10.04 2.07 16.75
CA VAL A 265 -11.37 2.26 17.34
C VAL A 265 -11.23 3.36 18.38
N ASP A 266 -11.65 4.55 18.00
CA ASP A 266 -11.63 5.74 18.85
C ASP A 266 -12.72 5.67 19.93
N ASP A 267 -12.61 6.55 20.92
CA ASP A 267 -13.57 6.76 22.01
C ASP A 267 -13.78 5.60 22.99
N VAL A 268 -12.89 4.60 23.01
CA VAL A 268 -13.05 3.45 23.92
C VAL A 268 -13.09 3.91 25.39
N PHE A 269 -14.15 3.50 26.09
CA PHE A 269 -14.63 3.92 27.42
C PHE A 269 -15.55 5.15 27.44
N ALA A 270 -15.55 6.01 26.43
CA ALA A 270 -16.50 7.12 26.33
C ALA A 270 -17.85 6.67 25.74
N PRO A 271 -18.95 7.36 26.06
CA PRO A 271 -20.17 7.34 25.25
C PRO A 271 -20.06 8.28 24.05
N ASP A 272 -20.57 7.86 22.88
CA ASP A 272 -20.63 8.70 21.68
C ASP A 272 -22.04 9.28 21.50
N ALA A 273 -22.12 10.50 20.97
CA ALA A 273 -23.39 11.12 20.60
C ALA A 273 -24.07 10.34 19.47
N ARG A 274 -25.41 10.38 19.39
CA ARG A 274 -26.18 9.56 18.43
C ARG A 274 -26.83 10.40 17.33
N TRP A 275 -26.77 9.90 16.10
CA TRP A 275 -27.51 10.42 14.96
C TRP A 275 -29.03 10.41 15.22
N ASP A 276 -29.70 11.54 14.99
CA ASP A 276 -31.15 11.66 15.04
C ASP A 276 -31.73 11.71 13.63
N SER A 277 -32.23 10.55 13.16
CA SER A 277 -32.87 10.39 11.85
C SER A 277 -34.10 11.28 11.61
N GLN A 278 -34.72 11.83 12.66
CA GLN A 278 -35.82 12.78 12.47
C GLN A 278 -35.32 14.21 12.24
N ARG A 279 -34.19 14.57 12.85
CA ARG A 279 -33.61 15.92 12.74
C ARG A 279 -32.55 16.03 11.65
N ASN A 280 -32.05 14.91 11.14
CA ASN A 280 -30.93 14.85 10.22
C ASN A 280 -29.68 15.57 10.74
N CYS A 281 -29.41 15.42 12.04
CA CYS A 281 -28.19 15.86 12.70
C CYS A 281 -27.96 15.06 13.99
N THR A 282 -26.79 15.20 14.60
CA THR A 282 -26.45 14.62 15.91
C THR A 282 -26.76 15.64 17.01
N PRO A 283 -27.80 15.46 17.84
CA PRO A 283 -28.10 16.40 18.93
C PRO A 283 -26.94 16.44 19.94
N GLY A 284 -26.61 17.65 20.40
CA GLY A 284 -25.43 17.87 21.25
C GLY A 284 -24.14 18.14 20.46
N ASP A 285 -24.12 17.85 19.16
CA ASP A 285 -23.06 18.33 18.26
C ASP A 285 -23.26 19.82 17.93
N ILE A 286 -22.15 20.50 17.70
CA ILE A 286 -22.03 21.95 17.54
C ILE A 286 -22.81 22.51 16.34
N ASP A 287 -23.11 21.65 15.36
CA ASP A 287 -23.78 22.01 14.10
C ASP A 287 -25.27 21.58 14.05
N CYS A 288 -25.84 21.03 15.14
CA CYS A 288 -27.25 20.59 15.20
C CYS A 288 -28.16 21.62 15.90
N ALA A 289 -28.86 22.44 15.11
CA ALA A 289 -29.72 23.51 15.61
C ALA A 289 -31.03 22.99 16.26
N GLY A 290 -31.46 23.60 17.37
CA GLY A 290 -32.78 23.35 17.99
C GLY A 290 -32.82 22.29 19.10
N GLY A 291 -31.69 21.68 19.45
CA GLY A 291 -31.49 21.08 20.78
C GLY A 291 -31.04 22.18 21.75
N ASN A 292 -31.57 22.24 22.97
CA ASN A 292 -31.21 23.28 23.95
C ASN A 292 -29.78 23.12 24.52
N GLY A 293 -28.82 22.64 23.73
CA GLY A 293 -27.55 22.07 24.23
C GLY A 293 -27.75 20.76 25.01
N GLU A 294 -28.98 20.24 25.08
CA GLU A 294 -29.29 18.94 25.66
C GLU A 294 -29.27 17.90 24.55
N ASP A 295 -28.35 16.93 24.65
CA ASP A 295 -28.44 15.68 23.89
C ASP A 295 -29.74 14.98 24.34
N SER A 296 -30.76 15.05 23.48
CA SER A 296 -32.05 14.39 23.73
C SER A 296 -32.04 12.91 23.32
N THR A 297 -30.95 12.44 22.71
CA THR A 297 -30.79 11.04 22.31
C THR A 297 -30.14 10.24 23.43
N THR A 298 -30.30 8.91 23.39
CA THR A 298 -29.52 8.04 24.27
C THR A 298 -28.16 7.82 23.61
N PRO A 299 -27.05 8.22 24.24
CA PRO A 299 -25.74 8.06 23.64
C PRO A 299 -25.38 6.58 23.46
N ILE A 300 -24.47 6.30 22.54
CA ILE A 300 -24.06 4.95 22.19
C ILE A 300 -22.82 4.60 23.02
N ARG A 301 -22.84 3.47 23.71
CA ARG A 301 -21.66 2.98 24.43
C ARG A 301 -21.57 1.47 24.37
N MET A 302 -20.39 0.95 24.07
CA MET A 302 -20.07 -0.47 24.13
C MET A 302 -20.48 -1.05 25.48
N THR A 303 -20.98 -2.28 25.45
CA THR A 303 -21.26 -3.05 26.66
C THR A 303 -20.12 -4.03 26.96
N ALA A 304 -20.19 -4.69 28.12
CA ALA A 304 -19.30 -5.80 28.43
C ALA A 304 -19.39 -6.94 27.39
N ASP A 305 -20.57 -7.15 26.79
CA ASP A 305 -20.77 -8.19 25.76
C ASP A 305 -20.14 -7.78 24.43
N ASP A 306 -20.13 -6.49 24.10
CA ASP A 306 -19.45 -5.98 22.89
C ASP A 306 -17.95 -6.08 23.01
N ALA A 307 -17.39 -5.74 24.19
CA ALA A 307 -15.98 -6.00 24.48
C ALA A 307 -15.67 -7.51 24.37
N ALA A 308 -16.51 -8.37 24.94
CA ALA A 308 -16.36 -9.82 24.86
C ALA A 308 -16.32 -10.31 23.41
N TYR A 309 -17.24 -9.81 22.60
CA TYR A 309 -17.35 -10.14 21.20
C TYR A 309 -16.14 -9.65 20.42
N ALA A 310 -15.67 -8.42 20.65
CA ALA A 310 -14.46 -7.90 20.01
C ALA A 310 -13.25 -8.81 20.25
N ALA A 311 -13.03 -9.26 21.49
CA ALA A 311 -11.94 -10.20 21.80
C ALA A 311 -12.09 -11.54 21.06
N GLN A 312 -13.32 -12.06 20.97
CA GLN A 312 -13.60 -13.32 20.25
C GLN A 312 -13.39 -13.17 18.74
N TRP A 313 -13.89 -12.08 18.16
CA TRP A 313 -13.80 -11.77 16.74
C TRP A 313 -12.34 -11.62 16.31
N GLN A 314 -11.54 -10.85 17.06
CA GLN A 314 -10.10 -10.71 16.82
C GLN A 314 -9.37 -12.05 16.80
N ALA A 315 -9.65 -12.92 17.78
CA ALA A 315 -9.04 -14.24 17.88
C ALA A 315 -9.46 -15.16 16.72
N ALA A 316 -10.73 -15.13 16.33
CA ALA A 316 -11.25 -15.92 15.21
C ALA A 316 -10.64 -15.48 13.85
N HIS A 317 -10.30 -14.20 13.71
CA HIS A 317 -9.78 -13.64 12.46
C HIS A 317 -8.27 -13.46 12.43
N GLY A 318 -7.57 -13.64 13.55
CA GLY A 318 -6.14 -13.34 13.65
C GLY A 318 -5.84 -11.86 13.38
N PHE A 319 -6.74 -10.97 13.75
CA PHE A 319 -6.66 -9.53 13.52
C PHE A 319 -6.74 -8.77 14.84
N THR A 320 -5.96 -7.70 15.01
CA THR A 320 -5.97 -6.88 16.23
C THR A 320 -6.51 -5.49 15.93
N LEU A 321 -7.46 -5.04 16.74
CA LEU A 321 -7.97 -3.66 16.77
C LEU A 321 -7.10 -2.83 17.72
N ASP A 322 -6.83 -1.59 17.33
CA ASP A 322 -6.24 -0.58 18.22
C ASP A 322 -7.38 0.11 18.98
N MET A 323 -7.49 -0.20 20.27
CA MET A 323 -8.42 0.46 21.19
C MET A 323 -7.81 1.80 21.60
N VAL A 324 -8.32 2.88 21.01
CA VAL A 324 -7.88 4.25 21.27
C VAL A 324 -8.81 4.83 22.33
N PHE A 325 -8.29 5.03 23.55
CA PHE A 325 -9.13 5.09 24.75
C PHE A 325 -9.12 6.42 25.52
N ASN A 326 -10.24 6.73 26.17
CA ASN A 326 -10.47 7.90 27.01
C ASN A 326 -10.86 7.49 28.44
N ALA A 327 -9.88 7.29 29.31
CA ALA A 327 -10.17 6.72 30.62
C ALA A 327 -10.94 7.66 31.55
N GLY A 328 -10.75 8.98 31.40
CA GLY A 328 -11.45 9.99 32.19
C GLY A 328 -12.94 10.00 31.89
N ALA A 329 -13.32 9.93 30.62
CA ALA A 329 -14.71 9.75 30.21
C ALA A 329 -15.30 8.44 30.76
N GLY A 330 -14.50 7.37 30.82
CA GLY A 330 -14.89 6.12 31.47
C GLY A 330 -15.12 6.23 32.98
N GLU A 331 -14.26 6.94 33.71
CA GLU A 331 -14.43 7.17 35.15
C GLU A 331 -15.61 8.11 35.45
N GLU A 332 -15.87 9.10 34.59
CA GLU A 332 -17.07 9.94 34.66
C GLU A 332 -18.33 9.10 34.50
N TRP A 333 -18.40 8.29 33.44
CA TRP A 333 -19.50 7.34 33.23
C TRP A 333 -19.71 6.45 34.45
N ARG A 334 -18.63 5.87 34.99
CA ARG A 334 -18.68 5.03 36.19
C ARG A 334 -19.29 5.78 37.38
N SER A 335 -18.89 7.03 37.61
CA SER A 335 -19.40 7.87 38.69
C SER A 335 -20.90 8.13 38.54
N GLU A 336 -21.35 8.48 37.34
CA GLU A 336 -22.75 8.74 37.02
C GLU A 336 -23.62 7.47 37.10
N ASN A 337 -23.02 6.30 36.90
CA ASN A 337 -23.70 5.00 36.91
C ASN A 337 -23.43 4.19 38.19
N GLY A 338 -23.51 4.85 39.35
CA GLY A 338 -23.51 4.18 40.65
C GLY A 338 -22.15 3.61 41.09
N GLY A 339 -21.05 4.14 40.55
CA GLY A 339 -19.68 3.74 40.90
C GLY A 339 -19.22 2.44 40.23
N THR A 340 -19.96 1.93 39.26
CA THR A 340 -19.65 0.67 38.55
C THR A 340 -19.62 0.88 37.04
N ASP A 341 -18.71 0.18 36.36
CA ASP A 341 -18.67 0.15 34.90
C ASP A 341 -18.32 -1.27 34.43
N ALA A 342 -19.32 -1.97 33.90
CA ALA A 342 -19.18 -3.33 33.40
C ALA A 342 -18.30 -3.39 32.14
N LEU A 343 -18.36 -2.38 31.27
CA LEU A 343 -17.50 -2.29 30.09
C LEU A 343 -16.04 -2.18 30.53
N ALA A 344 -15.72 -1.20 31.39
CA ALA A 344 -14.36 -1.01 31.88
C ALA A 344 -13.85 -2.25 32.60
N THR A 345 -14.66 -2.84 33.48
CA THR A 345 -14.32 -4.09 34.17
C THR A 345 -13.95 -5.20 33.17
N ARG A 346 -14.72 -5.35 32.09
CA ARG A 346 -14.47 -6.37 31.08
C ARG A 346 -13.22 -6.09 30.26
N LEU A 347 -13.08 -4.88 29.72
CA LEU A 347 -11.92 -4.48 28.93
C LEU A 347 -10.62 -4.57 29.73
N LEU A 348 -10.64 -4.19 31.00
CA LEU A 348 -9.50 -4.34 31.91
C LEU A 348 -9.15 -5.80 32.17
N ALA A 349 -10.15 -6.69 32.31
CA ALA A 349 -9.91 -8.13 32.45
C ALA A 349 -9.27 -8.73 31.19
N ASP A 350 -9.70 -8.25 30.01
CA ASP A 350 -9.22 -8.71 28.70
C ASP A 350 -8.07 -7.88 28.12
N ARG A 351 -7.48 -6.94 28.89
CA ARG A 351 -6.54 -5.91 28.39
C ARG A 351 -5.38 -6.42 27.54
N ALA A 352 -4.89 -7.65 27.78
CA ALA A 352 -3.80 -8.25 27.00
C ALA A 352 -4.21 -8.73 25.60
N LYS A 353 -5.51 -8.75 25.29
CA LYS A 353 -6.07 -9.16 24.00
C LYS A 353 -6.20 -8.01 23.00
N TYR A 354 -5.94 -6.77 23.43
CA TYR A 354 -6.08 -5.57 22.60
C TYR A 354 -4.77 -4.81 22.53
N ARG A 355 -4.64 -3.99 21.50
CA ARG A 355 -3.60 -2.97 21.40
C ARG A 355 -4.20 -1.64 21.85
N TRP A 356 -3.49 -0.90 22.70
CA TRP A 356 -4.01 0.32 23.34
C TRP A 356 -3.24 1.56 22.90
N VAL A 357 -3.98 2.60 22.50
CA VAL A 357 -3.44 3.92 22.11
C VAL A 357 -4.12 5.00 22.95
N ASN A 358 -3.35 5.96 23.47
CA ASN A 358 -3.89 7.04 24.28
C ASN A 358 -4.75 7.97 23.40
N HIS A 359 -6.00 8.22 23.79
CA HIS A 359 -6.91 9.13 23.08
C HIS A 359 -7.20 10.44 23.81
N THR A 360 -6.34 10.88 24.74
CA THR A 360 -6.61 11.89 25.79
C THR A 360 -7.52 11.38 26.91
N TYR A 361 -7.61 12.09 28.04
CA TYR A 361 -8.25 11.59 29.25
C TYR A 361 -9.76 11.72 29.16
N THR A 362 -10.27 12.93 28.89
CA THR A 362 -11.72 13.23 28.85
C THR A 362 -12.21 13.59 27.46
N HIS A 363 -11.41 13.36 26.41
CA HIS A 363 -11.78 13.68 25.03
C HIS A 363 -12.06 15.19 24.80
N LEU A 364 -11.27 16.07 25.43
CA LEU A 364 -11.42 17.52 25.20
C LEU A 364 -10.90 17.93 23.82
N PHE A 365 -11.58 18.89 23.20
CA PHE A 365 -11.08 19.57 22.00
C PHE A 365 -9.82 20.39 22.33
N LEU A 366 -8.65 19.94 21.83
CA LEU A 366 -7.33 20.49 22.13
C LEU A 366 -6.96 21.72 21.29
N GLY A 367 -7.90 22.27 20.52
CA GLY A 367 -7.70 23.41 19.63
C GLY A 367 -7.89 24.77 20.29
N CYS A 368 -8.42 25.71 19.51
CA CYS A 368 -8.95 26.96 20.04
C CYS A 368 -10.23 26.72 20.84
N VAL A 369 -10.50 27.58 21.82
CA VAL A 369 -11.78 27.55 22.54
C VAL A 369 -12.87 27.89 21.53
N GLN A 370 -13.78 26.93 21.31
CA GLN A 370 -14.84 27.06 20.31
C GLN A 370 -15.89 28.08 20.76
N ASP A 371 -16.21 29.03 19.89
CA ASP A 371 -17.38 29.89 19.97
C ASP A 371 -18.47 29.30 19.09
N THR A 372 -19.48 28.74 19.76
CA THR A 372 -20.58 27.98 19.15
C THR A 372 -21.82 28.86 18.90
N THR A 373 -21.69 30.20 19.03
CA THR A 373 -22.81 31.12 18.78
C THR A 373 -23.19 31.21 17.30
N THR A 374 -22.34 30.69 16.41
CA THR A 374 -22.61 30.54 14.97
C THR A 374 -22.37 29.10 14.55
N VAL A 375 -23.06 28.68 13.48
CA VAL A 375 -22.86 27.39 12.81
C VAL A 375 -22.40 27.66 11.37
N PRO A 376 -21.19 27.21 10.96
CA PRO A 376 -20.19 26.52 11.79
C PRO A 376 -19.60 27.43 12.87
N TRP A 377 -19.03 26.80 13.91
CA TRP A 377 -18.34 27.49 15.00
C TRP A 377 -17.09 28.25 14.56
N SER A 378 -16.64 29.18 15.40
CA SER A 378 -15.39 29.93 15.18
C SER A 378 -14.50 29.91 16.42
N CYS A 379 -13.22 30.30 16.27
CA CYS A 379 -12.35 30.41 17.44
C CYS A 379 -12.67 31.65 18.27
N SER A 380 -12.94 31.46 19.57
CA SER A 380 -13.01 32.52 20.56
C SER A 380 -11.75 33.40 20.54
N LYS A 381 -11.92 34.70 20.81
CA LYS A 381 -10.83 35.67 20.84
C LYS A 381 -10.51 36.14 22.27
N ASN A 382 -9.24 36.42 22.52
CA ASN A 382 -8.79 37.17 23.69
C ASN A 382 -9.16 38.65 23.56
N ALA A 383 -9.02 39.42 24.64
CA ALA A 383 -9.31 40.86 24.64
C ALA A 383 -8.44 41.67 23.66
N ASP A 384 -7.27 41.14 23.27
CA ASP A 384 -6.36 41.73 22.29
C ASP A 384 -6.65 41.29 20.83
N GLY A 385 -7.71 40.52 20.62
CA GLY A 385 -8.13 40.02 19.31
C GLY A 385 -7.39 38.75 18.83
N THR A 386 -6.43 38.23 19.59
CA THR A 386 -5.75 36.97 19.26
C THR A 386 -6.66 35.76 19.53
N THR A 387 -6.41 34.64 18.84
CA THR A 387 -7.16 33.40 19.09
C THR A 387 -6.88 32.86 20.50
N LYS A 388 -7.95 32.53 21.24
CA LYS A 388 -7.86 31.90 22.54
C LYS A 388 -7.68 30.39 22.37
N TYR A 389 -6.47 29.89 22.64
CA TYR A 389 -6.12 28.47 22.55
C TYR A 389 -6.21 27.75 23.89
N MET A 390 -6.52 26.45 23.86
CA MET A 390 -6.33 25.58 25.03
C MET A 390 -4.88 25.64 25.50
N SER A 391 -4.67 25.68 26.82
CA SER A 391 -3.35 25.89 27.40
C SER A 391 -2.47 24.65 27.25
N ARG A 392 -1.14 24.85 27.22
CA ARG A 392 -0.18 23.72 27.21
C ARG A 392 -0.33 22.81 28.43
N ALA A 393 -0.65 23.40 29.59
CA ALA A 393 -0.82 22.65 30.83
C ALA A 393 -2.02 21.70 30.73
N ASP A 394 -3.15 22.19 30.20
CA ASP A 394 -4.36 21.38 30.06
C ASP A 394 -4.17 20.28 29.00
N ILE A 395 -3.57 20.58 27.85
CA ILE A 395 -3.24 19.56 26.83
C ILE A 395 -2.30 18.50 27.42
N SER A 396 -1.30 18.93 28.19
CA SER A 396 -0.38 17.98 28.84
C SER A 396 -1.06 17.16 29.92
N ALA A 397 -2.05 17.73 30.63
CA ALA A 397 -2.84 17.04 31.64
C ALA A 397 -3.67 15.93 30.99
N GLU A 398 -4.36 16.22 29.89
CA GLU A 398 -5.12 15.24 29.09
C GLU A 398 -4.27 14.02 28.69
N ILE A 399 -3.05 14.25 28.21
CA ILE A 399 -2.17 13.15 27.78
C ILE A 399 -1.63 12.38 29.00
N SER A 400 -1.11 13.09 30.01
CA SER A 400 -0.42 12.48 31.15
C SER A 400 -1.36 11.75 32.11
N GLN A 401 -2.57 12.25 32.33
CA GLN A 401 -3.57 11.61 33.19
C GLN A 401 -4.04 10.29 32.59
N ASN A 402 -4.32 10.25 31.29
CA ASN A 402 -4.71 9.02 30.61
C ASN A 402 -3.59 7.96 30.64
N ASN A 403 -2.34 8.37 30.45
CA ASN A 403 -1.18 7.48 30.61
C ASN A 403 -1.00 6.98 32.05
N SER A 404 -1.28 7.82 33.04
CA SER A 404 -1.18 7.46 34.46
C SER A 404 -2.27 6.46 34.85
N TRP A 405 -3.49 6.68 34.37
CA TRP A 405 -4.61 5.75 34.55
C TRP A 405 -4.33 4.40 33.89
N ALA A 406 -3.83 4.39 32.65
CA ALA A 406 -3.46 3.16 31.96
C ALA A 406 -2.41 2.37 32.74
N SER A 407 -1.40 3.06 33.26
CA SER A 407 -0.35 2.45 34.08
C SER A 407 -0.88 1.88 35.39
N SER A 408 -1.82 2.56 36.07
CA SER A 408 -2.38 2.08 37.33
C SER A 408 -3.31 0.87 37.15
N HIS A 409 -3.90 0.72 35.97
CA HIS A 409 -4.76 -0.41 35.60
C HIS A 409 -4.05 -1.50 34.78
N GLY A 410 -2.74 -1.38 34.58
CA GLY A 410 -1.92 -2.39 33.92
C GLY A 410 -2.15 -2.52 32.42
N LEU A 411 -2.61 -1.45 31.76
CA LEU A 411 -2.69 -1.36 30.29
C LEU A 411 -1.29 -1.12 29.72
N SER A 412 -0.92 -1.93 28.73
CA SER A 412 0.35 -1.78 28.02
C SER A 412 0.18 -0.82 26.85
N THR A 413 0.50 0.46 27.07
CA THR A 413 0.51 1.50 26.02
C THR A 413 1.94 1.82 25.56
N ASP A 414 2.09 2.32 24.33
CA ASP A 414 3.31 3.03 23.93
C ASP A 414 3.08 4.52 24.09
N ARG A 415 3.77 5.14 25.05
CA ARG A 415 3.62 6.57 25.36
C ARG A 415 4.05 7.48 24.22
N THR A 416 4.71 6.96 23.19
CA THR A 416 5.05 7.73 22.00
C THR A 416 3.90 7.88 21.01
N GLU A 417 2.81 7.13 21.19
CA GLU A 417 1.60 7.16 20.36
C GLU A 417 0.49 7.96 21.04
N LEU A 418 -0.15 8.85 20.28
CA LEU A 418 -1.31 9.61 20.71
C LEU A 418 -2.28 9.74 19.54
N VAL A 419 -3.57 9.72 19.82
CA VAL A 419 -4.57 10.31 18.95
C VAL A 419 -5.27 11.38 19.78
N THR A 420 -5.34 12.62 19.31
CA THR A 420 -6.11 13.66 19.99
C THR A 420 -7.59 13.49 19.65
N GLY A 421 -8.50 13.72 20.60
CA GLY A 421 -9.95 13.66 20.33
C GLY A 421 -10.32 14.55 19.15
N GLU A 422 -11.11 14.05 18.20
CA GLU A 422 -11.46 14.72 16.92
C GLU A 422 -10.24 15.16 16.07
N HIS A 423 -9.06 14.58 16.31
CA HIS A 423 -7.76 15.06 15.79
C HIS A 423 -7.48 16.53 16.15
N SER A 424 -8.11 17.03 17.20
CA SER A 424 -8.07 18.43 17.63
C SER A 424 -6.69 18.87 18.10
N GLY A 425 -6.48 20.18 18.13
CA GLY A 425 -5.17 20.80 18.33
C GLY A 425 -4.31 20.81 17.06
N LEU A 426 -4.58 19.93 16.08
CA LEU A 426 -4.09 20.11 14.71
C LEU A 426 -4.97 21.13 13.97
N ARG A 427 -4.47 21.64 12.85
CA ARG A 427 -5.21 22.51 11.92
C ARG A 427 -6.50 21.84 11.42
N THR A 428 -7.60 22.59 11.44
CA THR A 428 -8.93 22.18 10.95
C THR A 428 -9.55 23.32 10.15
N LEU A 429 -9.67 23.19 8.83
CA LEU A 429 -10.13 24.28 7.96
C LEU A 429 -11.66 24.25 7.76
N PRO A 430 -12.32 25.43 7.67
CA PRO A 430 -11.75 26.78 7.81
C PRO A 430 -11.65 27.30 9.26
N GLN A 431 -12.20 26.60 10.26
CA GLN A 431 -12.43 27.12 11.61
C GLN A 431 -11.15 27.47 12.38
N GLN A 432 -10.11 26.65 12.23
CA GLN A 432 -8.81 26.80 12.87
C GLN A 432 -7.66 26.58 11.84
N PRO A 433 -7.17 27.64 11.18
CA PRO A 433 -6.20 27.53 10.08
C PRO A 433 -4.77 27.17 10.52
N ASP A 434 -4.47 27.23 11.81
CA ASP A 434 -3.17 26.87 12.39
C ASP A 434 -3.33 25.72 13.39
N ASP A 435 -2.26 24.98 13.66
CA ASP A 435 -2.25 24.10 14.84
C ASP A 435 -2.37 24.95 16.13
N ASN A 436 -2.91 24.39 17.21
CA ASN A 436 -2.78 25.00 18.53
C ASN A 436 -1.28 25.16 18.85
N PRO A 437 -0.77 26.39 19.06
CA PRO A 437 0.65 26.64 19.28
C PRO A 437 1.20 25.95 20.54
N ASN A 438 0.31 25.57 21.47
CA ASN A 438 0.67 24.84 22.69
C ASN A 438 0.80 23.32 22.49
N LEU A 439 0.28 22.77 21.38
CA LEU A 439 0.24 21.33 21.14
C LEU A 439 1.65 20.72 21.09
N ALA A 440 2.51 21.24 20.21
CA ALA A 440 3.87 20.72 20.01
C ALA A 440 4.65 20.61 21.32
N GLY A 441 4.56 21.63 22.18
CA GLY A 441 5.22 21.63 23.49
C GLY A 441 4.62 20.60 24.46
N ALA A 442 3.31 20.38 24.43
CA ALA A 442 2.66 19.36 25.26
C ALA A 442 3.00 17.95 24.79
N LEU A 443 3.03 17.70 23.47
CA LEU A 443 3.46 16.42 22.89
C LEU A 443 4.89 16.06 23.35
N SER A 444 5.85 16.98 23.20
CA SER A 444 7.23 16.75 23.63
C SER A 444 7.35 16.52 25.14
N ALA A 445 6.58 17.23 25.96
CA ALA A 445 6.59 17.06 27.41
C ALA A 445 6.10 15.66 27.85
N ASN A 446 5.25 15.03 27.04
CA ASN A 446 4.71 13.70 27.29
C ASN A 446 5.45 12.58 26.51
N GLY A 447 6.49 12.91 25.76
CA GLY A 447 7.26 11.94 24.98
C GLY A 447 6.56 11.42 23.73
N VAL A 448 5.51 12.09 23.26
CA VAL A 448 4.78 11.72 22.04
C VAL A 448 5.68 11.95 20.83
N LYS A 449 5.77 10.93 19.97
CA LYS A 449 6.49 10.97 18.68
C LYS A 449 5.55 10.84 17.49
N TRP A 450 4.38 10.23 17.68
CA TRP A 450 3.44 9.89 16.63
C TRP A 450 2.04 10.33 17.05
N THR A 451 1.46 11.30 16.35
CA THR A 451 0.09 11.75 16.59
C THR A 451 -0.82 11.41 15.41
N GLY A 452 -2.00 10.84 15.64
CA GLY A 452 -2.97 10.59 14.57
C GLY A 452 -3.41 11.90 13.90
N SER A 453 -3.57 11.89 12.58
CA SER A 453 -4.22 12.96 11.80
C SER A 453 -5.27 12.38 10.86
N ASP A 454 -6.11 13.23 10.28
CA ASP A 454 -7.15 12.82 9.32
C ASP A 454 -6.60 12.89 7.89
N ASN A 455 -6.53 11.74 7.20
CA ASN A 455 -6.01 11.65 5.84
C ASN A 455 -6.85 12.44 4.82
N SER A 456 -8.15 12.65 5.07
CA SER A 456 -9.01 13.44 4.18
C SER A 456 -8.62 14.92 4.15
N ARG A 457 -7.96 15.40 5.21
CA ARG A 457 -7.50 16.80 5.37
C ARG A 457 -5.99 16.93 5.21
N GLU A 458 -5.26 15.90 5.62
CA GLU A 458 -3.80 15.88 5.71
C GLU A 458 -3.26 14.50 5.31
N PRO A 459 -3.14 14.21 4.00
CA PRO A 459 -2.71 12.89 3.54
C PRO A 459 -1.20 12.66 3.71
N ALA A 460 -0.40 13.72 3.87
CA ALA A 460 1.05 13.61 4.03
C ALA A 460 1.44 13.70 5.51
N GLN A 461 2.33 12.79 5.95
CA GLN A 461 2.97 12.93 7.25
C GLN A 461 3.75 14.25 7.31
N ARG A 462 3.58 14.99 8.40
CA ARG A 462 4.32 16.23 8.67
C ARG A 462 4.73 16.32 10.13
N SER A 463 5.53 17.33 10.45
CA SER A 463 5.91 17.63 11.83
C SER A 463 4.84 18.42 12.59
N VAL A 464 4.78 18.12 13.89
CA VAL A 464 4.09 18.89 14.94
C VAL A 464 5.10 19.02 16.09
N GLY A 465 5.95 20.05 16.00
CA GLY A 465 7.17 20.11 16.83
C GLY A 465 8.12 18.94 16.51
N SER A 466 8.47 18.17 17.54
CA SER A 466 9.30 16.96 17.39
C SER A 466 8.50 15.70 17.04
N ALA A 467 7.17 15.73 17.14
CA ALA A 467 6.31 14.62 16.76
C ALA A 467 6.01 14.67 15.26
N LEU A 468 5.62 13.53 14.70
CA LEU A 468 5.17 13.38 13.32
C LEU A 468 3.73 12.89 13.28
N THR A 469 2.97 13.37 12.30
CA THR A 469 1.58 12.92 12.10
C THR A 469 1.54 11.52 11.48
N VAL A 470 0.49 10.78 11.81
CA VAL A 470 0.11 9.51 11.18
C VAL A 470 -1.29 9.71 10.59
N PRO A 471 -1.38 10.04 9.28
CA PRO A 471 -2.68 10.18 8.61
C PRO A 471 -3.47 8.88 8.66
N ARG A 472 -4.75 8.98 9.03
CA ARG A 472 -5.67 7.86 9.19
C ARG A 472 -6.85 8.01 8.22
N TYR A 473 -7.25 6.93 7.57
CA TYR A 473 -8.40 6.91 6.66
C TYR A 473 -9.70 6.87 7.45
N PRO A 474 -10.63 7.83 7.27
CA PRO A 474 -11.99 7.65 7.77
C PRO A 474 -12.64 6.48 7.03
N MET A 475 -13.42 5.67 7.75
CA MET A 475 -14.37 4.73 7.14
C MET A 475 -15.76 5.37 7.11
N ASN A 476 -16.56 5.07 6.09
CA ASN A 476 -17.98 5.45 6.04
C ASN A 476 -18.85 4.55 6.95
N VAL A 477 -18.39 4.35 8.17
CA VAL A 477 -19.11 3.77 9.31
C VAL A 477 -19.03 4.84 10.40
N TYR A 478 -20.05 5.69 10.48
CA TYR A 478 -19.97 6.98 11.17
C TYR A 478 -19.95 6.84 12.68
N TYR A 479 -19.28 7.78 13.35
CA TYR A 479 -19.00 7.75 14.79
C TYR A 479 -20.27 7.75 15.67
N ASN A 480 -21.35 8.28 15.12
CA ASN A 480 -22.62 8.60 15.77
C ASN A 480 -23.72 7.58 15.47
N ALA A 481 -23.38 6.45 14.85
CA ALA A 481 -24.34 5.40 14.50
C ALA A 481 -24.01 4.07 15.18
N GLY A 482 -25.03 3.44 15.77
CA GLY A 482 -24.93 2.11 16.40
C GLY A 482 -25.74 1.05 15.66
N ARG A 483 -26.66 1.49 14.80
CA ARG A 483 -27.59 0.62 14.06
C ARG A 483 -27.43 0.72 12.56
N ALA A 484 -27.72 -0.38 11.88
CA ALA A 484 -27.70 -0.42 10.42
C ALA A 484 -28.66 0.60 9.78
N ALA A 485 -29.84 0.79 10.38
CA ALA A 485 -30.82 1.74 9.88
C ALA A 485 -30.38 3.20 10.04
N GLU A 486 -29.71 3.53 11.15
CA GLU A 486 -29.15 4.86 11.38
C GLU A 486 -28.04 5.16 10.38
N MET A 487 -27.15 4.18 10.13
CA MET A 487 -26.12 4.30 9.10
C MET A 487 -26.70 4.56 7.71
N ALA A 488 -27.72 3.81 7.29
CA ALA A 488 -28.32 3.99 5.97
C ALA A 488 -29.03 5.35 5.85
N ASP A 489 -29.67 5.80 6.92
CA ASP A 489 -30.36 7.08 6.99
C ASP A 489 -29.38 8.27 6.94
N GLU A 490 -28.32 8.28 7.73
CA GLU A 490 -27.28 9.31 7.68
C GLU A 490 -26.53 9.30 6.34
N TYR A 491 -26.26 8.12 5.79
CA TYR A 491 -25.64 7.98 4.46
C TYR A 491 -26.53 8.61 3.37
N ASN A 492 -27.85 8.39 3.42
CA ASN A 492 -28.80 9.08 2.53
C ASN A 492 -28.75 10.59 2.74
N TRP A 493 -28.70 11.06 3.99
CA TRP A 493 -28.60 12.49 4.24
C TRP A 493 -27.35 13.11 3.58
N ILE A 494 -26.21 12.43 3.62
CA ILE A 494 -24.94 12.93 3.04
C ILE A 494 -24.88 12.79 1.52
N TYR A 495 -25.25 11.63 0.99
CA TYR A 495 -25.00 11.24 -0.40
C TYR A 495 -26.21 11.34 -1.31
N THR A 496 -27.34 11.89 -0.87
CA THR A 496 -28.52 12.08 -1.70
C THR A 496 -28.78 13.56 -2.01
N SER A 497 -29.34 13.81 -3.19
CA SER A 497 -29.71 15.16 -3.63
C SER A 497 -30.76 15.79 -2.71
N LYS A 498 -30.91 17.13 -2.75
CA LYS A 498 -32.01 17.80 -2.03
C LYS A 498 -33.38 17.39 -2.55
N ALA A 499 -33.48 17.13 -3.85
CA ALA A 499 -34.72 16.71 -4.50
C ALA A 499 -35.21 15.35 -3.97
N ASP A 500 -34.28 14.50 -3.57
CA ASP A 500 -34.52 13.16 -3.06
C ASP A 500 -34.51 13.11 -1.51
N GLY A 501 -34.51 14.27 -0.84
CA GLY A 501 -34.62 14.38 0.62
C GLY A 501 -33.30 14.36 1.40
N GLY A 502 -32.15 14.32 0.72
CA GLY A 502 -30.84 14.48 1.34
C GLY A 502 -30.45 15.95 1.57
N SER A 503 -29.25 16.15 2.13
CA SER A 503 -28.68 17.48 2.38
C SER A 503 -28.29 18.23 1.11
N GLY A 504 -28.05 17.50 0.01
CA GLY A 504 -27.43 18.03 -1.22
C GLY A 504 -25.93 18.30 -1.10
N LEU A 505 -25.25 17.85 -0.05
CA LEU A 505 -23.79 17.99 0.08
C LEU A 505 -23.06 17.36 -1.11
N CYS A 506 -23.57 16.25 -1.62
CA CYS A 506 -23.06 15.56 -2.81
C CYS A 506 -23.19 16.36 -4.11
N GLU A 507 -24.08 17.37 -4.20
CA GLU A 507 -24.38 18.09 -5.45
C GLU A 507 -23.24 19.04 -5.86
N ASN A 508 -22.51 19.58 -4.89
CA ASN A 508 -21.50 20.63 -5.10
C ASN A 508 -20.13 20.27 -4.52
N ASN A 509 -19.92 19.00 -4.16
CA ASN A 509 -18.66 18.53 -3.61
C ASN A 509 -17.86 17.78 -4.69
N ALA A 510 -16.71 18.33 -5.08
CA ALA A 510 -15.84 17.72 -6.08
C ALA A 510 -15.26 16.35 -5.66
N THR A 511 -15.36 15.98 -4.37
CA THR A 511 -14.90 14.69 -3.84
C THR A 511 -16.05 13.73 -3.50
N SER A 512 -17.29 14.06 -3.87
CA SER A 512 -18.46 13.22 -3.64
C SER A 512 -19.33 13.16 -4.90
N THR A 513 -20.22 12.18 -4.97
CA THR A 513 -21.22 12.04 -6.04
C THR A 513 -22.54 11.62 -5.41
N CYS A 514 -23.64 12.18 -5.90
CA CYS A 514 -24.95 11.81 -5.38
C CYS A 514 -25.34 10.40 -5.81
N LEU A 515 -25.94 9.65 -4.90
CA LEU A 515 -26.68 8.46 -5.19
C LEU A 515 -27.82 8.79 -6.19
N PRO A 516 -28.12 7.88 -7.13
CA PRO A 516 -29.24 8.08 -8.05
C PRO A 516 -30.61 8.00 -7.36
N ALA A 517 -30.69 7.38 -6.19
CA ALA A 517 -31.87 7.33 -5.33
C ALA A 517 -31.45 7.07 -3.87
N PRO A 518 -32.26 7.43 -2.86
CA PRO A 518 -32.02 7.05 -1.47
C PRO A 518 -31.99 5.52 -1.32
N LEU A 519 -31.13 5.03 -0.45
CA LEU A 519 -31.07 3.63 -0.03
C LEU A 519 -32.26 3.29 0.89
N ASP A 520 -32.73 2.04 0.84
CA ASP A 520 -33.68 1.52 1.84
C ASP A 520 -32.99 1.46 3.21
N THR A 521 -33.56 2.07 4.25
CA THR A 521 -32.93 2.10 5.58
C THR A 521 -32.92 0.72 6.26
N ALA A 522 -33.74 -0.23 5.83
CA ALA A 522 -33.73 -1.59 6.38
C ALA A 522 -32.63 -2.48 5.78
N THR A 523 -32.24 -2.26 4.51
CA THR A 523 -31.31 -3.18 3.81
C THR A 523 -30.08 -2.49 3.21
N GLY A 524 -30.16 -1.18 2.94
CA GLY A 524 -29.14 -0.41 2.25
C GLY A 524 -27.77 -0.42 2.93
N TYR A 525 -27.73 -0.56 4.26
CA TYR A 525 -26.48 -0.76 4.97
C TYR A 525 -25.75 -2.03 4.50
N ALA A 526 -26.43 -3.17 4.52
CA ALA A 526 -25.83 -4.46 4.15
C ALA A 526 -25.64 -4.59 2.63
N ASP A 527 -26.59 -4.10 1.84
CA ASP A 527 -26.62 -4.31 0.38
C ASP A 527 -25.72 -3.33 -0.39
N HIS A 528 -25.50 -2.12 0.16
CA HIS A 528 -24.77 -1.05 -0.52
C HIS A 528 -23.55 -0.56 0.27
N ILE A 529 -23.75 -0.10 1.52
CA ILE A 529 -22.69 0.57 2.28
C ILE A 529 -21.55 -0.40 2.64
N VAL A 530 -21.89 -1.60 3.14
CA VAL A 530 -20.87 -2.60 3.52
C VAL A 530 -19.99 -3.02 2.33
N PRO A 531 -20.54 -3.42 1.15
CA PRO A 531 -19.73 -3.73 -0.02
C PRO A 531 -18.87 -2.56 -0.49
N GLN A 532 -19.44 -1.34 -0.50
CA GLN A 532 -18.75 -0.12 -0.93
C GLN A 532 -17.55 0.20 -0.02
N GLU A 533 -17.77 0.21 1.29
CA GLU A 533 -16.73 0.53 2.27
C GLU A 533 -15.64 -0.56 2.28
N ALA A 534 -16.02 -1.83 2.24
CA ALA A 534 -15.06 -2.92 2.17
C ALA A 534 -14.19 -2.85 0.90
N ARG A 535 -14.77 -2.44 -0.24
CA ARG A 535 -14.02 -2.23 -1.49
C ARG A 535 -12.99 -1.11 -1.33
N THR A 536 -13.38 0.02 -0.76
CA THR A 536 -12.48 1.17 -0.49
C THR A 536 -11.35 0.76 0.45
N ALA A 537 -11.69 0.15 1.58
CA ALA A 537 -10.72 -0.30 2.58
C ALA A 537 -9.75 -1.36 2.02
N LEU A 538 -10.24 -2.33 1.26
CA LEU A 538 -9.39 -3.30 0.57
C LEU A 538 -8.47 -2.60 -0.43
N GLY A 539 -8.97 -1.60 -1.17
CA GLY A 539 -8.21 -0.82 -2.14
C GLY A 539 -7.03 -0.05 -1.51
N HIS A 540 -7.16 0.41 -0.26
CA HIS A 540 -6.03 0.92 0.52
C HIS A 540 -5.11 -0.23 0.97
N ALA A 541 -5.69 -1.32 1.45
CA ALA A 541 -4.94 -2.41 2.05
C ALA A 541 -3.98 -3.13 1.09
N ILE A 542 -4.37 -3.24 -0.19
CA ILE A 542 -3.55 -3.82 -1.26
C ILE A 542 -2.68 -2.79 -1.99
N GLY A 543 -2.72 -1.52 -1.58
CA GLY A 543 -2.07 -0.40 -2.25
C GLY A 543 -0.66 -0.08 -1.76
N ASN A 544 -0.02 -0.99 -1.00
CA ASN A 544 1.26 -0.74 -0.31
C ASN A 544 1.23 0.53 0.56
N ASP A 545 0.12 0.77 1.24
CA ASP A 545 -0.10 1.93 2.10
C ASP A 545 -0.26 1.50 3.57
N PRO A 546 0.65 1.88 4.48
CA PRO A 546 0.59 1.48 5.87
C PRO A 546 -0.38 2.30 6.72
N ARG A 547 -0.99 3.38 6.21
CA ARG A 547 -1.90 4.24 6.99
C ARG A 547 -3.07 3.42 7.56
N PRO A 548 -3.46 3.64 8.82
CA PRO A 548 -4.56 2.91 9.42
C PRO A 548 -5.89 3.52 8.98
N HIS A 549 -6.97 2.77 9.12
CA HIS A 549 -8.33 3.26 9.14
C HIS A 549 -8.73 3.65 10.57
N TYR A 550 -9.71 4.54 10.72
CA TYR A 550 -10.32 4.82 12.02
C TYR A 550 -11.84 4.80 11.96
N VAL A 551 -12.41 4.39 13.09
CA VAL A 551 -13.83 4.19 13.43
C VAL A 551 -13.99 4.48 14.92
N HIS A 552 -15.18 4.33 15.48
CA HIS A 552 -15.44 4.68 16.89
C HIS A 552 -16.08 3.50 17.64
N GLN A 553 -16.07 3.57 18.96
CA GLN A 553 -16.58 2.49 19.82
C GLN A 553 -18.06 2.20 19.57
N SER A 554 -18.85 3.20 19.15
CA SER A 554 -20.25 3.04 18.73
C SER A 554 -20.42 1.98 17.65
N ASN A 555 -19.44 1.85 16.74
CA ASN A 555 -19.49 0.92 15.62
C ASN A 555 -19.28 -0.55 16.06
N LEU A 556 -18.77 -0.76 17.27
CA LEU A 556 -18.67 -2.08 17.91
C LEU A 556 -19.86 -2.40 18.83
N ALA A 557 -20.71 -1.42 19.13
CA ALA A 557 -21.85 -1.53 20.02
C ALA A 557 -23.13 -1.89 19.24
N GLU A 558 -24.21 -2.20 19.98
CA GLU A 558 -25.55 -2.47 19.43
C GLU A 558 -25.57 -3.49 18.28
N ASP A 559 -25.86 -3.08 17.04
CA ASP A 559 -25.91 -3.97 15.87
C ASP A 559 -24.51 -4.40 15.39
N ARG A 560 -23.46 -3.80 15.96
CA ARG A 560 -22.05 -4.09 15.70
C ARG A 560 -21.68 -3.90 14.24
N ILE A 561 -22.09 -2.75 13.72
CA ILE A 561 -22.02 -2.39 12.30
C ILE A 561 -20.59 -2.47 11.72
N LEU A 562 -19.52 -2.34 12.50
CA LEU A 562 -18.17 -2.46 11.94
C LEU A 562 -17.83 -3.86 11.37
N TYR A 563 -18.25 -4.94 12.04
CA TYR A 563 -17.75 -6.28 11.72
C TYR A 563 -18.11 -6.78 10.31
N PRO A 564 -19.33 -6.57 9.78
CA PRO A 564 -19.64 -6.91 8.39
C PRO A 564 -18.65 -6.33 7.36
N VAL A 565 -18.19 -5.09 7.58
CA VAL A 565 -17.19 -4.45 6.72
C VAL A 565 -15.83 -5.14 6.85
N LEU A 566 -15.35 -5.34 8.08
CA LEU A 566 -14.05 -5.97 8.33
C LEU A 566 -14.00 -7.42 7.85
N ASP A 567 -15.07 -8.18 8.09
CA ASP A 567 -15.23 -9.56 7.63
C ASP A 567 -15.09 -9.64 6.11
N LYS A 568 -15.74 -8.71 5.40
CA LYS A 568 -15.65 -8.63 3.94
C LYS A 568 -14.25 -8.26 3.46
N VAL A 569 -13.58 -7.27 4.06
CA VAL A 569 -12.19 -6.91 3.72
C VAL A 569 -11.26 -8.11 3.90
N LEU A 570 -11.33 -8.78 5.04
CA LEU A 570 -10.47 -9.93 5.35
C LEU A 570 -10.78 -11.13 4.45
N ALA A 571 -12.05 -11.40 4.17
CA ALA A 571 -12.46 -12.47 3.26
C ALA A 571 -12.00 -12.20 1.82
N ASP A 572 -12.24 -10.99 1.30
CA ASP A 572 -11.83 -10.60 -0.05
C ASP A 572 -10.30 -10.63 -0.20
N TYR A 573 -9.55 -10.23 0.85
CA TYR A 573 -8.10 -10.33 0.85
C TYR A 573 -7.62 -11.78 0.77
N ARG A 574 -8.13 -12.65 1.65
CA ARG A 574 -7.78 -14.09 1.68
C ARG A 574 -8.20 -14.82 0.40
N ALA A 575 -9.25 -14.35 -0.27
CA ALA A 575 -9.67 -14.90 -1.55
C ALA A 575 -8.70 -14.58 -2.71
N ILE A 576 -7.84 -13.57 -2.56
CA ILE A 576 -6.89 -13.11 -3.59
C ILE A 576 -5.48 -13.64 -3.30
N TYR A 577 -5.01 -13.47 -2.07
CA TYR A 577 -3.61 -13.63 -1.69
C TYR A 577 -3.31 -14.98 -1.06
N ALA A 578 -2.13 -15.50 -1.39
CA ALA A 578 -1.54 -16.66 -0.75
C ALA A 578 -1.01 -16.34 0.64
N ASP A 579 -0.87 -17.36 1.49
CA ASP A 579 -0.35 -17.25 2.87
C ASP A 579 1.05 -16.62 2.95
N ASN A 580 1.83 -16.65 1.86
CA ASN A 580 3.16 -16.05 1.81
C ASN A 580 3.13 -14.51 1.72
N ALA A 581 1.98 -13.88 1.48
CA ALA A 581 1.77 -12.44 1.47
C ALA A 581 0.72 -12.05 2.51
N PRO A 582 1.01 -12.19 3.82
CA PRO A 582 0.03 -11.89 4.85
C PRO A 582 -0.25 -10.39 4.95
N LEU A 583 -1.49 -10.06 5.29
CA LEU A 583 -1.91 -8.70 5.60
C LEU A 583 -1.21 -8.22 6.87
N GLN A 584 -0.46 -7.12 6.79
CA GLN A 584 0.27 -6.57 7.92
C GLN A 584 -0.66 -5.71 8.78
N ASN A 585 -0.64 -5.90 10.10
CA ASN A 585 -1.43 -5.13 11.06
C ASN A 585 -0.52 -4.32 12.01
N PRO A 586 0.29 -3.37 11.50
CA PRO A 586 1.22 -2.59 12.31
C PRO A 586 0.50 -1.64 13.28
N ARG A 587 1.16 -1.32 14.39
CA ARG A 587 0.71 -0.28 15.32
C ARG A 587 1.06 1.13 14.81
N GLN A 588 0.43 2.16 15.36
CA GLN A 588 0.61 3.56 14.94
C GLN A 588 2.08 4.01 14.84
N SER A 589 2.94 3.67 15.80
CA SER A 589 4.36 4.05 15.79
C SER A 589 5.17 3.36 14.71
N ALA A 590 4.82 2.11 14.39
CA ALA A 590 5.44 1.38 13.28
C ALA A 590 5.01 1.97 11.94
N ILE A 591 3.74 2.37 11.81
CA ILE A 591 3.22 3.09 10.64
C ILE A 591 3.95 4.43 10.48
N GLY A 592 4.03 5.22 11.56
CA GLY A 592 4.74 6.50 11.55
C GLY A 592 6.20 6.36 11.15
N THR A 593 6.88 5.32 11.63
CA THR A 593 8.26 4.99 11.26
C THR A 593 8.38 4.60 9.78
N GLU A 594 7.45 3.81 9.26
CA GLU A 594 7.41 3.43 7.84
C GLU A 594 7.25 4.65 6.94
N LEU A 595 6.30 5.54 7.24
CA LEU A 595 6.10 6.79 6.50
C LEU A 595 7.34 7.69 6.55
N GLN A 596 8.00 7.78 7.72
CA GLN A 596 9.24 8.56 7.87
C GLN A 596 10.37 7.98 7.01
N ARG A 597 10.55 6.66 7.01
CA ARG A 597 11.56 5.97 6.19
C ARG A 597 11.31 6.19 4.71
N ARG A 598 10.06 6.07 4.25
CA ARG A 598 9.66 6.34 2.86
C ARG A 598 9.99 7.78 2.47
N THR A 599 9.63 8.77 3.29
CA THR A 599 9.95 10.18 3.03
C THR A 599 11.45 10.42 2.94
N ALA A 600 12.23 9.89 3.88
CA ALA A 600 13.70 10.03 3.87
C ALA A 600 14.35 9.35 2.65
N TRP A 601 13.83 8.19 2.26
CA TRP A 601 14.29 7.47 1.07
C TRP A 601 13.99 8.22 -0.22
N GLN A 602 12.75 8.71 -0.37
CA GLN A 602 12.36 9.52 -1.54
C GLN A 602 13.19 10.80 -1.64
N ALA A 603 13.50 11.45 -0.52
CA ALA A 603 14.40 12.60 -0.50
C ALA A 603 15.84 12.24 -0.94
N ALA A 604 16.34 11.06 -0.55
CA ALA A 604 17.66 10.58 -0.98
C ALA A 604 17.72 10.28 -2.49
N LEU A 605 16.65 9.69 -3.04
CA LEU A 605 16.49 9.45 -4.48
C LEU A 605 16.41 10.76 -5.26
N ALA A 606 15.53 11.68 -4.87
CA ALA A 606 15.36 12.98 -5.51
C ALA A 606 16.64 13.82 -5.47
N GLY A 607 17.46 13.67 -4.43
CA GLY A 607 18.77 14.32 -4.32
C GLY A 607 19.87 13.71 -5.18
N GLY A 608 19.63 12.61 -5.90
CA GLY A 608 20.65 11.92 -6.71
C GLY A 608 21.77 11.29 -5.88
N LYS A 609 21.52 11.01 -4.60
CA LYS A 609 22.55 10.55 -3.63
C LYS A 609 22.60 9.04 -3.44
N VAL A 610 21.84 8.30 -4.24
CA VAL A 610 21.76 6.83 -4.18
C VAL A 610 22.46 6.24 -5.38
N THR A 611 23.34 5.27 -5.15
CA THR A 611 23.91 4.41 -6.18
C THR A 611 23.63 2.97 -5.81
N ALA A 612 23.02 2.21 -6.71
CA ALA A 612 22.72 0.80 -6.50
C ALA A 612 22.97 0.02 -7.78
N TYR A 613 23.68 -1.10 -7.67
CA TYR A 613 23.98 -1.95 -8.82
C TYR A 613 24.27 -3.38 -8.42
N ARG A 614 24.17 -4.28 -9.39
CA ARG A 614 24.57 -5.68 -9.28
C ARG A 614 25.73 -5.97 -10.24
N VAL A 615 26.71 -6.73 -9.76
CA VAL A 615 27.74 -7.39 -10.58
C VAL A 615 27.75 -8.86 -10.20
N GLY A 616 27.40 -9.73 -11.15
CA GLY A 616 27.21 -11.16 -10.88
C GLY A 616 26.13 -11.37 -9.81
N SER A 617 26.49 -12.04 -8.72
CA SER A 617 25.61 -12.28 -7.56
C SER A 617 25.76 -11.24 -6.44
N THR A 618 26.55 -10.18 -6.62
CA THR A 618 26.75 -9.16 -5.58
C THR A 618 25.97 -7.89 -5.90
N VAL A 619 25.08 -7.48 -4.99
CA VAL A 619 24.42 -6.18 -5.00
C VAL A 619 25.19 -5.22 -4.09
N THR A 620 25.46 -4.01 -4.57
CA THR A 620 26.10 -2.93 -3.80
C THR A 620 25.20 -1.71 -3.81
N VAL A 621 24.93 -1.13 -2.63
CA VAL A 621 24.12 0.08 -2.48
C VAL A 621 24.82 1.10 -1.58
N THR A 622 24.89 2.34 -2.05
CA THR A 622 25.35 3.51 -1.30
C THR A 622 24.22 4.53 -1.23
N ALA A 623 23.99 5.08 -0.05
CA ALA A 623 23.02 6.13 0.24
C ALA A 623 23.61 7.09 1.29
N PRO A 624 23.01 8.27 1.52
CA PRO A 624 23.43 9.15 2.62
C PRO A 624 23.49 8.41 3.97
N SER A 625 24.45 8.79 4.81
CA SER A 625 24.63 8.17 6.14
C SER A 625 23.34 8.25 6.96
N GLY A 626 22.92 7.11 7.53
CA GLY A 626 21.71 7.00 8.34
C GLY A 626 20.41 6.81 7.55
N THR A 627 20.42 6.95 6.22
CA THR A 627 19.25 6.63 5.39
C THR A 627 18.99 5.13 5.40
N GLN A 628 17.80 4.74 5.84
CA GLN A 628 17.31 3.37 5.69
C GLN A 628 17.06 3.09 4.21
N ILE A 629 17.63 2.01 3.69
CA ILE A 629 17.58 1.58 2.30
C ILE A 629 16.56 0.44 2.20
N PRO A 630 15.47 0.59 1.45
CA PRO A 630 14.54 -0.51 1.21
C PRO A 630 15.11 -1.42 0.12
N VAL A 631 15.12 -2.73 0.35
CA VAL A 631 15.62 -3.69 -0.64
C VAL A 631 14.75 -4.94 -0.67
N THR A 632 14.41 -5.39 -1.87
CA THR A 632 13.82 -6.71 -2.14
C THR A 632 14.82 -7.56 -2.95
N VAL A 633 14.99 -8.81 -2.52
CA VAL A 633 15.91 -9.79 -3.10
C VAL A 633 15.36 -11.22 -2.98
N PRO A 634 15.87 -12.17 -3.79
CA PRO A 634 15.51 -13.58 -3.69
C PRO A 634 15.77 -14.22 -2.33
N GLU A 635 14.98 -15.24 -2.02
CA GLU A 635 15.22 -16.12 -0.88
C GLU A 635 16.65 -16.70 -0.89
N GLY A 636 17.24 -16.88 0.29
CA GLY A 636 18.65 -17.29 0.42
C GLY A 636 19.69 -16.17 0.29
N THR A 637 19.29 -14.94 -0.04
CA THR A 637 20.20 -13.78 -0.07
C THR A 637 20.79 -13.48 1.31
N LYS A 638 22.10 -13.18 1.35
CA LYS A 638 22.83 -12.88 2.58
C LYS A 638 23.38 -11.46 2.58
N LYS A 639 23.20 -10.74 3.69
CA LYS A 639 23.87 -9.46 3.97
C LYS A 639 25.32 -9.71 4.37
N GLN A 640 26.23 -8.96 3.75
CA GLN A 640 27.65 -8.97 4.13
C GLN A 640 27.86 -8.18 5.41
N LEU A 641 28.39 -8.82 6.44
CA LEU A 641 28.78 -8.17 7.70
C LEU A 641 30.27 -7.78 7.67
N LEU A 642 30.73 -7.08 8.70
CA LEU A 642 32.18 -6.85 8.89
C LEU A 642 32.94 -8.18 8.98
N LEU A 643 32.38 -9.14 9.72
CA LEU A 643 32.87 -10.51 9.84
C LEU A 643 31.74 -11.48 9.49
N GLY A 644 31.86 -12.18 8.37
CA GLY A 644 30.89 -13.18 7.93
C GLY A 644 29.66 -12.60 7.22
N THR A 645 28.57 -13.35 7.22
CA THR A 645 27.31 -13.01 6.54
C THR A 645 26.12 -13.40 7.39
N ALA A 646 24.99 -12.73 7.20
CA ALA A 646 23.71 -13.07 7.82
C ALA A 646 22.60 -13.16 6.76
N VAL A 647 21.55 -13.91 7.02
CA VAL A 647 20.35 -13.92 6.17
C VAL A 647 19.77 -12.50 6.12
N PHE A 648 19.47 -12.00 4.92
CA PHE A 648 18.94 -10.65 4.75
C PHE A 648 17.43 -10.60 4.98
N GLY A 649 16.96 -9.64 5.78
CA GLY A 649 15.55 -9.24 5.83
C GLY A 649 14.56 -10.33 6.24
N THR A 650 13.29 -10.11 5.90
CA THR A 650 12.18 -11.02 6.24
C THR A 650 11.46 -11.51 4.98
N ALA A 651 10.94 -12.74 5.04
CA ALA A 651 10.22 -13.33 3.91
C ALA A 651 8.85 -12.66 3.74
N TYR A 652 8.51 -12.33 2.50
CA TYR A 652 7.19 -11.81 2.10
C TYR A 652 6.98 -12.01 0.60
N ALA A 653 5.81 -12.51 0.20
CA ALA A 653 5.42 -12.79 -1.19
C ALA A 653 6.44 -13.69 -1.94
N GLY A 654 7.10 -14.59 -1.21
CA GLY A 654 8.16 -15.48 -1.71
C GLY A 654 9.47 -14.78 -2.13
N GLN A 655 9.69 -13.56 -1.65
CA GLN A 655 10.96 -12.85 -1.68
C GLN A 655 11.42 -12.53 -0.25
N ARG A 656 12.59 -11.90 -0.09
CA ARG A 656 13.02 -11.27 1.17
C ARG A 656 13.12 -9.77 1.00
N ASN A 657 12.54 -9.02 1.92
CA ASN A 657 12.65 -7.57 1.96
C ASN A 657 12.84 -7.02 3.37
N ASP A 658 13.51 -5.86 3.44
CA ASP A 658 13.68 -5.08 4.67
C ASP A 658 14.20 -3.66 4.38
N TRP A 659 14.09 -2.81 5.39
CA TRP A 659 14.89 -1.59 5.51
C TRP A 659 16.23 -1.90 6.16
N THR A 660 17.32 -1.39 5.58
CA THR A 660 18.66 -1.67 6.10
C THR A 660 19.61 -0.50 5.94
N THR A 661 20.77 -0.58 6.58
CA THR A 661 21.89 0.34 6.41
C THR A 661 23.17 -0.46 6.18
N PRO A 662 24.22 0.16 5.61
CA PRO A 662 25.58 -0.40 5.68
C PRO A 662 25.94 -0.71 7.14
N GLU A 663 26.67 -1.80 7.39
CA GLU A 663 27.15 -2.11 8.75
C GLU A 663 28.18 -1.07 9.23
N LEU A 664 28.46 -1.06 10.53
CA LEU A 664 29.50 -0.22 11.11
C LEU A 664 30.83 -0.42 10.35
N LEU A 665 31.50 0.70 9.99
CA LEU A 665 32.71 0.75 9.16
C LEU A 665 32.55 0.39 7.68
N GLN A 666 31.35 0.06 7.20
CA GLN A 666 31.07 -0.10 5.77
C GLN A 666 30.57 1.21 5.16
N SER A 667 31.08 1.55 3.97
CA SER A 667 30.60 2.70 3.18
C SER A 667 29.46 2.36 2.23
N ALA A 668 29.11 1.08 2.09
CA ALA A 668 28.06 0.58 1.22
C ALA A 668 27.45 -0.71 1.79
N LEU A 669 26.15 -0.87 1.59
CA LEU A 669 25.46 -2.13 1.79
C LEU A 669 25.91 -3.11 0.72
N LYS A 670 26.22 -4.35 1.12
CA LYS A 670 26.49 -5.45 0.19
C LYS A 670 25.59 -6.65 0.49
N LEU A 671 24.92 -7.15 -0.54
CA LEU A 671 24.11 -8.36 -0.48
C LEU A 671 24.65 -9.40 -1.47
N ASN A 672 24.74 -10.64 -1.03
CA ASN A 672 25.17 -11.79 -1.82
C ASN A 672 23.93 -12.61 -2.16
N LEU A 673 23.52 -12.56 -3.43
CA LEU A 673 22.40 -13.32 -3.97
C LEU A 673 22.72 -14.82 -4.00
N PRO A 674 21.70 -15.70 -3.94
CA PRO A 674 21.91 -17.13 -4.20
C PRO A 674 22.52 -17.34 -5.59
N GLY A 675 23.37 -18.36 -5.70
CA GLY A 675 24.07 -18.72 -6.94
C GLY A 675 23.22 -19.56 -7.88
#